data_AF-A0A913WVJ4-F1
#
_entry.id   AF-A0A913WVJ4-F1
#
_cell.length_a   1.000
_cell.length_b   1.000
_cell.length_c   1.000
_cell.angle_alpha   90.00
_cell.angle_beta   90.00
_cell.angle_gamma   90.00
#
_symmetry.space_group_name_H-M   'P 1'
#
loop_
_entity.id
_entity.type
_entity.pdbx_description
1 polymer ?
#
loop_
_entity_poly.entity_id
_entity_poly.type
_entity_poly.pdbx_seq_one_letter_code
_entity_poly.pdbx_strand_id
1 'polypeptide(L)'
;MADPEAAAKFSSKNEFPELLNDPKCNPKSLVKKHLSKKVFDSLKAKKTKLGVTLWDCINSGVVNLDSGVGVYSGDEECYTLFGPLFNDVIEDYHAPYKLQKGHTSDMNPEKVNAPDLDPSNVYIRSTRIRVARNLKGYALTPGLGKDARVELEKKIVKVLTSLTGDLAGTYYPLTGMDEKTRQQLVDDHFLFKKGDRFLEAAGVNKEWPEGRGIFHNNDKTFLVWVNEEDHLRIISMEKGSDIGSVFNRLCRAVNEIDKQLGFQHTKQHGYLTSCPSNLGTGMRASVHVKIPRAKGNPDFDNICEKYHIQARGIHGEHSESTGEDAGVYDISNRRRLGLSEVECVQDMYNGVKSLMEIEKAAVEKERSVFPEVLKSDDVKSLLKKHLSQEIFDSLKTKKTAKGFSIYDCINSGVKNLDSSVGVYAGDEECYSLFSPLFNIIIEDYHSPYKLTDKHTSDMNPEKVKAPNLDPKGNFIRSTRIRVARNLKGYSLTPGLSRNERIDIEKKVTGVLCSLTGDLAGKYYPLTGMDEQTRQKLVDDHFLFKKGDRFLEAAGVNKLWPEGRGIFHNNDKTFLVWINEEDQLRIISMEKGSDIGSVFNRLCKAVNEIDKQLGFQHTESHGYLSGCPTNLGTGMRASVHVKIPKASEHPDFQKICDQFHIQARGIHGEHSVSTGEDAGVFDISNRRRLGLSEVQCVQDMYNGVKKLLEIEQA
;
A
#
# COMPACT_ATOMS: atom_id res chain seq x y z
N MET A 1 -19.46 11.05 -30.26
CA MET A 1 -18.57 11.77 -29.32
C MET A 1 -17.47 12.49 -30.08
N ALA A 2 -16.63 11.82 -30.88
CA ALA A 2 -15.76 12.49 -31.86
C ALA A 2 -16.42 12.54 -33.26
N ASP A 3 -16.30 13.67 -33.97
CA ASP A 3 -16.71 13.84 -35.39
C ASP A 3 -15.66 14.68 -36.16
N PRO A 4 -14.54 14.05 -36.59
CA PRO A 4 -13.46 14.77 -37.28
C PRO A 4 -13.85 15.24 -38.67
N GLU A 5 -14.71 14.52 -39.38
CA GLU A 5 -15.13 14.86 -40.75
C GLU A 5 -15.99 16.12 -40.75
N ALA A 6 -16.92 16.25 -39.80
CA ALA A 6 -17.72 17.45 -39.69
C ALA A 6 -16.85 18.66 -39.34
N ALA A 7 -15.91 18.54 -38.40
CA ALA A 7 -14.99 19.62 -38.05
C ALA A 7 -14.13 20.05 -39.25
N ALA A 8 -13.64 19.08 -40.03
CA ALA A 8 -12.79 19.32 -41.21
C ALA A 8 -13.47 20.18 -42.29
N LYS A 9 -14.80 20.10 -42.43
CA LYS A 9 -15.57 20.92 -43.40
C LYS A 9 -15.45 22.43 -43.12
N PHE A 10 -15.33 22.80 -41.85
CA PHE A 10 -15.16 24.18 -41.42
C PHE A 10 -13.69 24.59 -41.34
N SER A 11 -12.84 23.72 -40.78
CA SER A 11 -11.41 24.04 -40.60
C SER A 11 -10.67 24.20 -41.93
N SER A 12 -10.96 23.36 -42.94
CA SER A 12 -10.36 23.46 -44.28
C SER A 12 -10.66 24.78 -45.00
N LYS A 13 -11.78 25.43 -44.66
CA LYS A 13 -12.19 26.73 -45.21
C LYS A 13 -11.85 27.90 -44.29
N ASN A 14 -11.28 27.64 -43.11
CA ASN A 14 -11.08 28.62 -42.04
C ASN A 14 -12.38 29.38 -41.68
N GLU A 15 -13.50 28.65 -41.68
CA GLU A 15 -14.84 29.17 -41.37
C GLU A 15 -15.16 29.02 -39.87
N PHE A 16 -16.19 29.72 -39.38
CA PHE A 16 -16.63 29.57 -37.99
C PHE A 16 -17.18 28.14 -37.75
N PRO A 17 -16.83 27.47 -36.63
CA PRO A 17 -17.31 26.13 -36.32
C PRO A 17 -18.79 26.11 -35.89
N GLU A 18 -19.72 26.06 -36.84
CA GLU A 18 -21.17 26.01 -36.55
C GLU A 18 -21.58 24.78 -35.71
N LEU A 19 -20.74 23.74 -35.65
CA LEU A 19 -20.92 22.59 -34.77
C LEU A 19 -20.98 22.96 -33.28
N LEU A 20 -20.32 24.05 -32.87
CA LEU A 20 -20.43 24.54 -31.49
C LEU A 20 -21.83 25.08 -31.19
N ASN A 21 -22.63 25.45 -32.19
CA ASN A 21 -24.02 25.86 -32.04
C ASN A 21 -24.99 24.68 -31.94
N ASP A 22 -24.53 23.45 -32.21
CA ASP A 22 -25.35 22.24 -32.08
C ASP A 22 -25.89 22.15 -30.63
N PRO A 23 -27.21 21.92 -30.44
CA PRO A 23 -27.80 21.75 -29.12
C PRO A 23 -27.24 20.54 -28.34
N LYS A 24 -26.62 19.57 -29.03
CA LYS A 24 -25.92 18.44 -28.42
C LYS A 24 -24.53 18.78 -27.90
N CYS A 25 -23.96 19.92 -28.28
CA CYS A 25 -22.68 20.35 -27.72
C CYS A 25 -22.83 20.65 -26.23
N ASN A 26 -21.87 20.18 -25.43
CA ASN A 26 -21.89 20.29 -23.98
C ASN A 26 -22.16 21.74 -23.57
N PRO A 27 -23.24 22.02 -22.83
CA PRO A 27 -23.60 23.39 -22.46
C PRO A 27 -22.57 24.04 -21.53
N LYS A 28 -21.69 23.24 -20.91
CA LYS A 28 -20.58 23.70 -20.06
C LYS A 28 -19.25 23.83 -20.81
N SER A 29 -19.21 23.58 -22.12
CA SER A 29 -18.00 23.70 -22.95
C SER A 29 -17.49 25.14 -22.96
N LEU A 30 -16.26 25.37 -22.51
CA LEU A 30 -15.68 26.71 -22.43
C LEU A 30 -15.35 27.27 -23.82
N VAL A 31 -14.92 26.44 -24.77
CA VAL A 31 -14.74 26.88 -26.17
C VAL A 31 -16.08 27.32 -26.77
N LYS A 32 -17.18 26.58 -26.52
CA LYS A 32 -18.52 26.98 -26.98
C LYS A 32 -18.94 28.31 -26.35
N LYS A 33 -18.70 28.48 -25.06
CA LYS A 33 -19.10 29.67 -24.30
C LYS A 33 -18.37 30.94 -24.75
N HIS A 34 -17.08 30.84 -25.04
CA HIS A 34 -16.20 32.01 -25.25
C HIS A 34 -15.80 32.24 -26.71
N LEU A 35 -15.92 31.26 -27.60
CA LEU A 35 -15.67 31.44 -29.03
C LEU A 35 -16.90 32.02 -29.76
N SER A 36 -17.14 33.31 -29.57
CA SER A 36 -18.12 34.03 -30.39
C SER A 36 -17.65 34.20 -31.82
N LYS A 37 -18.58 34.39 -32.77
CA LYS A 37 -18.25 34.72 -34.17
C LYS A 37 -17.34 35.95 -34.29
N LYS A 38 -17.57 36.97 -33.45
CA LYS A 38 -16.71 38.15 -33.36
C LYS A 38 -15.28 37.81 -32.94
N VAL A 39 -15.11 36.99 -31.91
CA VAL A 39 -13.79 36.53 -31.45
C VAL A 39 -13.11 35.72 -32.56
N PHE A 40 -13.81 34.76 -33.15
CA PHE A 40 -13.29 33.94 -34.23
C PHE A 40 -12.84 34.78 -35.42
N ASP A 41 -13.70 35.67 -35.96
CA ASP A 41 -13.37 36.49 -37.12
C ASP A 41 -12.19 37.44 -36.87
N SER A 42 -12.00 37.91 -35.63
CA SER A 42 -10.86 38.75 -35.26
C SER A 42 -9.52 38.00 -35.17
N LEU A 43 -9.56 36.67 -35.06
CA LEU A 43 -8.40 35.81 -34.78
C LEU A 43 -8.07 34.82 -35.91
N LYS A 44 -9.05 34.44 -36.74
CA LYS A 44 -8.92 33.34 -37.72
C LYS A 44 -7.79 33.47 -38.74
N ALA A 45 -7.36 34.70 -39.05
CA ALA A 45 -6.27 34.96 -39.99
C ALA A 45 -4.89 35.02 -39.33
N LYS A 46 -4.83 35.02 -37.98
CA LYS A 46 -3.58 35.13 -37.24
C LYS A 46 -2.88 33.77 -37.14
N LYS A 47 -1.55 33.81 -37.12
CA LYS A 47 -0.68 32.66 -36.90
C LYS A 47 0.44 33.05 -35.94
N THR A 48 0.83 32.13 -35.07
CA THR A 48 2.05 32.30 -34.26
C THR A 48 3.28 32.21 -35.15
N LYS A 49 4.46 32.52 -34.61
CA LYS A 49 5.75 32.35 -35.28
C LYS A 49 6.02 30.90 -35.68
N LEU A 50 5.46 29.93 -34.94
CA LEU A 50 5.56 28.50 -35.25
C LEU A 50 4.41 28.03 -36.17
N GLY A 51 3.60 28.95 -36.67
CA GLY A 51 2.55 28.68 -37.65
C GLY A 51 1.24 28.15 -37.05
N VAL A 52 1.11 28.12 -35.71
CA VAL A 52 -0.10 27.64 -35.04
C VAL A 52 -1.24 28.63 -35.28
N THR A 53 -2.39 28.11 -35.67
CA THR A 53 -3.61 28.87 -35.97
C THR A 53 -4.63 28.78 -34.82
N LEU A 54 -5.67 29.61 -34.87
CA LEU A 54 -6.81 29.47 -33.96
C LEU A 54 -7.49 28.11 -34.13
N TRP A 55 -7.61 27.63 -35.37
CA TRP A 55 -8.25 26.35 -35.66
C TRP A 55 -7.51 25.18 -35.03
N ASP A 56 -6.17 25.18 -35.08
CA ASP A 56 -5.36 24.17 -34.39
C ASP A 56 -5.68 24.13 -32.89
N CYS A 57 -5.87 25.30 -32.27
CA CYS A 57 -6.18 25.40 -30.85
C CYS A 57 -7.57 24.88 -30.47
N ILE A 58 -8.60 25.16 -31.28
CA ILE A 58 -10.01 24.82 -30.97
C ILE A 58 -10.45 23.45 -31.49
N ASN A 59 -9.66 22.83 -32.39
CA ASN A 59 -10.09 21.65 -33.13
C ASN A 59 -10.59 20.52 -32.22
N SER A 60 -9.91 20.27 -31.10
CA SER A 60 -10.31 19.23 -30.16
C SER A 60 -11.73 19.43 -29.61
N GLY A 61 -12.12 20.66 -29.26
CA GLY A 61 -13.48 20.96 -28.79
C GLY A 61 -14.55 20.95 -29.87
N VAL A 62 -14.18 21.18 -31.13
CA VAL A 62 -15.10 21.10 -32.28
C VAL A 62 -15.31 19.65 -32.70
N VAL A 63 -14.25 18.84 -32.75
CA VAL A 63 -14.32 17.40 -33.01
C VAL A 63 -15.06 16.69 -31.89
N ASN A 64 -14.78 17.07 -30.64
CA ASN A 64 -15.32 16.44 -29.44
C ASN A 64 -16.28 17.40 -28.73
N LEU A 65 -17.52 17.50 -29.21
CA LEU A 65 -18.52 18.45 -28.72
C LEU A 65 -18.91 18.26 -27.25
N ASP A 66 -18.56 17.13 -26.64
CA ASP A 66 -18.76 16.87 -25.21
C ASP A 66 -17.64 17.43 -24.30
N SER A 67 -16.60 18.04 -24.88
CA SER A 67 -15.48 18.66 -24.16
C SER A 67 -15.92 19.66 -23.10
N GLY A 68 -15.29 19.61 -21.91
CA GLY A 68 -15.45 20.65 -20.89
C GLY A 68 -14.66 21.93 -21.19
N VAL A 69 -13.40 21.81 -21.62
CA VAL A 69 -12.54 22.96 -21.97
C VAL A 69 -12.57 23.22 -23.48
N GLY A 70 -12.10 22.26 -24.28
CA GLY A 70 -12.21 22.28 -25.74
C GLY A 70 -11.14 23.08 -26.49
N VAL A 71 -10.11 23.57 -25.82
CA VAL A 71 -8.96 24.23 -26.47
C VAL A 71 -7.62 23.71 -25.95
N TYR A 72 -6.61 23.71 -26.83
CA TYR A 72 -5.21 23.38 -26.53
C TYR A 72 -4.29 24.44 -27.13
N SER A 73 -3.16 24.70 -26.50
CA SER A 73 -2.17 25.65 -26.97
C SER A 73 -1.04 24.95 -27.71
N GLY A 74 -0.74 25.35 -28.95
CA GLY A 74 0.35 24.77 -29.72
C GLY A 74 1.73 25.30 -29.34
N ASP A 75 1.82 26.51 -28.80
CA ASP A 75 3.04 27.13 -28.31
C ASP A 75 2.73 28.19 -27.24
N GLU A 76 3.76 28.85 -26.72
CA GLU A 76 3.62 29.94 -25.75
C GLU A 76 2.87 31.15 -26.33
N GLU A 77 3.08 31.47 -27.61
CA GLU A 77 2.53 32.66 -28.26
C GLU A 77 1.01 32.57 -28.40
N CYS A 78 0.45 31.37 -28.57
CA CYS A 78 -1.00 31.12 -28.57
C CYS A 78 -1.73 31.77 -27.39
N TYR A 79 -1.17 31.69 -26.17
CA TYR A 79 -1.78 32.29 -24.98
C TYR A 79 -1.89 33.81 -25.05
N THR A 80 -1.07 34.48 -25.86
CA THR A 80 -1.11 35.93 -26.05
C THR A 80 -1.84 36.30 -27.33
N LEU A 81 -1.49 35.67 -28.46
CA LEU A 81 -2.02 35.97 -29.80
C LEU A 81 -3.52 35.66 -29.90
N PHE A 82 -3.95 34.55 -29.30
CA PHE A 82 -5.34 34.12 -29.20
C PHE A 82 -5.93 34.42 -27.81
N GLY A 83 -5.30 35.34 -27.07
CA GLY A 83 -5.74 35.80 -25.75
C GLY A 83 -7.23 36.19 -25.65
N PRO A 84 -7.86 36.82 -26.67
CA PRO A 84 -9.29 37.11 -26.63
C PRO A 84 -10.20 35.87 -26.48
N LEU A 85 -9.70 34.66 -26.74
CA LEU A 85 -10.37 33.41 -26.39
C LEU A 85 -9.77 32.80 -25.13
N PHE A 86 -8.44 32.62 -25.09
CA PHE A 86 -7.78 31.90 -24.00
C PHE A 86 -7.98 32.57 -22.64
N ASN A 87 -7.97 33.91 -22.57
CA ASN A 87 -8.11 34.62 -21.31
C ASN A 87 -9.46 34.30 -20.65
N ASP A 88 -10.55 34.36 -21.42
CA ASP A 88 -11.88 34.08 -20.91
C ASP A 88 -12.05 32.60 -20.53
N VAL A 89 -11.50 31.68 -21.34
CA VAL A 89 -11.46 30.24 -21.00
C VAL A 89 -10.68 29.99 -19.69
N ILE A 90 -9.53 30.63 -19.52
CA ILE A 90 -8.67 30.46 -18.35
C ILE A 90 -9.34 31.01 -17.10
N GLU A 91 -9.86 32.24 -17.14
CA GLU A 91 -10.47 32.88 -15.98
C GLU A 91 -11.81 32.26 -15.58
N ASP A 92 -12.51 31.60 -16.52
CA ASP A 92 -13.70 30.81 -16.23
C ASP A 92 -13.33 29.48 -15.55
N TYR A 93 -12.41 28.71 -16.15
CA TYR A 93 -11.98 27.43 -15.58
C TYR A 93 -11.32 27.58 -14.20
N HIS A 94 -10.44 28.58 -14.06
CA HIS A 94 -9.67 28.82 -12.83
C HIS A 94 -10.30 29.87 -11.93
N ALA A 95 -11.60 30.14 -12.07
CA ALA A 95 -12.30 31.08 -11.23
C ALA A 95 -12.03 30.79 -9.72
N PRO A 96 -11.76 31.82 -8.90
CA PRO A 96 -11.88 33.25 -9.19
C PRO A 96 -10.58 33.91 -9.70
N TYR A 97 -9.58 33.15 -10.17
CA TYR A 97 -8.31 33.72 -10.63
C TYR A 97 -8.52 34.69 -11.80
N LYS A 98 -7.69 35.75 -11.81
CA LYS A 98 -7.63 36.76 -12.87
C LYS A 98 -6.20 36.89 -13.35
N LEU A 99 -5.98 36.86 -14.67
CA LEU A 99 -4.65 36.90 -15.29
C LEU A 99 -3.87 38.16 -14.88
N GLN A 100 -4.59 39.26 -14.69
CA GLN A 100 -4.05 40.55 -14.26
C GLN A 100 -3.38 40.49 -12.87
N LYS A 101 -3.84 39.60 -11.98
CA LYS A 101 -3.26 39.40 -10.65
C LYS A 101 -1.85 38.81 -10.73
N GLY A 102 -1.59 38.03 -11.77
CA GLY A 102 -0.38 37.23 -11.88
C GLY A 102 -0.37 36.01 -10.96
N HIS A 103 0.51 35.07 -11.28
CA HIS A 103 0.73 33.84 -10.57
C HIS A 103 2.16 33.80 -10.02
N THR A 104 2.29 33.35 -8.78
CA THR A 104 3.57 33.14 -8.11
C THR A 104 3.81 31.65 -7.96
N SER A 105 4.95 31.18 -8.45
CA SER A 105 5.38 29.77 -8.30
C SER A 105 6.38 29.64 -7.16
N ASP A 106 6.38 28.52 -6.46
CA ASP A 106 7.30 28.25 -5.34
C ASP A 106 7.53 26.75 -5.17
N MET A 107 8.68 26.27 -5.65
CA MET A 107 9.09 24.87 -5.57
C MET A 107 10.09 24.61 -4.43
N ASN A 108 10.09 25.43 -3.37
CA ASN A 108 10.93 25.20 -2.19
C ASN A 108 10.18 24.33 -1.14
N PRO A 109 10.56 23.06 -0.96
CA PRO A 109 9.88 22.17 -0.02
C PRO A 109 10.06 22.59 1.46
N GLU A 110 11.10 23.36 1.80
CA GLU A 110 11.34 23.82 3.18
C GLU A 110 10.25 24.78 3.70
N LYS A 111 9.48 25.38 2.79
CA LYS A 111 8.37 26.28 3.14
C LYS A 111 7.07 25.53 3.43
N VAL A 112 7.02 24.22 3.21
CA VAL A 112 5.88 23.38 3.57
C VAL A 112 6.08 22.88 4.99
N ASN A 113 5.17 23.23 5.90
CA ASN A 113 5.15 22.70 7.25
C ASN A 113 4.15 21.53 7.32
N ALA A 114 4.66 20.33 7.08
CA ALA A 114 3.87 19.10 6.99
C ALA A 114 4.50 17.94 7.78
N PRO A 115 4.50 17.98 9.12
CA PRO A 115 4.82 16.78 9.90
C PRO A 115 3.83 15.66 9.57
N ASP A 116 4.32 14.41 9.49
CA ASP A 116 3.48 13.29 9.03
C ASP A 116 2.18 13.14 9.84
N LEU A 117 1.03 13.21 9.16
CA LEU A 117 -0.29 13.29 9.78
C LEU A 117 -0.74 11.97 10.42
N ASP A 118 -0.36 10.85 9.81
CA ASP A 118 -0.88 9.52 10.13
C ASP A 118 0.17 8.41 9.89
N PRO A 119 1.33 8.47 10.57
CA PRO A 119 2.39 7.48 10.42
C PRO A 119 1.95 6.05 10.76
N SER A 120 0.93 5.90 11.64
CA SER A 120 0.32 4.63 12.02
C SER A 120 -0.75 4.12 11.03
N ASN A 121 -1.03 4.90 9.97
CA ASN A 121 -1.91 4.58 8.84
C ASN A 121 -3.30 4.11 9.28
N VAL A 122 -3.87 4.82 10.25
CA VAL A 122 -5.23 4.54 10.74
C VAL A 122 -6.28 5.03 9.75
N TYR A 123 -5.99 6.10 9.01
CA TYR A 123 -6.93 6.80 8.12
C TYR A 123 -6.38 6.93 6.69
N ILE A 124 -5.15 7.44 6.51
CA ILE A 124 -4.56 7.76 5.22
C ILE A 124 -3.87 6.53 4.62
N ARG A 125 -4.15 6.26 3.34
CA ARG A 125 -3.62 5.10 2.60
C ARG A 125 -2.48 5.44 1.66
N SER A 126 -2.54 6.58 0.99
CA SER A 126 -1.53 6.98 0.00
C SER A 126 -1.58 8.46 -0.30
N THR A 127 -0.42 8.99 -0.70
CA THR A 127 -0.24 10.39 -1.07
C THR A 127 0.45 10.48 -2.43
N ARG A 128 -0.02 11.39 -3.28
CA ARG A 128 0.46 11.55 -4.66
C ARG A 128 0.44 13.01 -5.09
N ILE A 129 1.55 13.50 -5.64
CA ILE A 129 1.65 14.83 -6.23
C ILE A 129 2.16 14.71 -7.67
N ARG A 130 1.43 15.31 -8.61
CA ARG A 130 1.83 15.43 -10.03
C ARG A 130 1.98 16.89 -10.40
N VAL A 131 2.97 17.22 -11.22
CA VAL A 131 3.08 18.50 -11.94
C VAL A 131 3.25 18.28 -13.45
N ALA A 132 2.78 19.24 -14.25
CA ALA A 132 3.01 19.31 -15.69
C ALA A 132 3.99 20.44 -16.01
N ARG A 133 4.97 20.18 -16.89
CA ARG A 133 6.01 21.16 -17.28
C ARG A 133 6.36 21.03 -18.75
N ASN A 134 6.70 22.16 -19.37
CA ASN A 134 7.21 22.23 -20.74
C ASN A 134 8.53 23.00 -20.78
N LEU A 135 9.51 22.49 -21.53
CA LEU A 135 10.85 23.09 -21.65
C LEU A 135 10.89 24.37 -22.50
N LYS A 136 11.72 25.34 -22.10
CA LYS A 136 11.97 26.58 -22.87
C LYS A 136 12.52 26.28 -24.27
N GLY A 137 12.18 27.13 -25.23
CA GLY A 137 12.72 27.07 -26.60
C GLY A 137 12.03 26.06 -27.53
N TYR A 138 10.94 25.43 -27.09
CA TYR A 138 10.17 24.47 -27.89
C TYR A 138 8.70 24.90 -27.99
N ALA A 139 8.00 24.45 -29.04
CA ALA A 139 6.54 24.46 -29.05
C ALA A 139 5.98 23.59 -27.92
N LEU A 140 4.71 23.77 -27.54
CA LEU A 140 4.02 22.80 -26.67
C LEU A 140 3.69 21.53 -27.48
N THR A 141 3.28 20.44 -26.82
CA THR A 141 3.09 19.14 -27.52
C THR A 141 2.16 19.19 -28.74
N PRO A 142 1.07 20.00 -28.80
CA PRO A 142 0.23 20.11 -29.99
C PRO A 142 0.98 20.71 -31.19
N GLY A 143 1.91 21.64 -30.95
CA GLY A 143 2.73 22.29 -31.98
C GLY A 143 4.09 21.61 -32.22
N LEU A 144 4.50 20.67 -31.37
CA LEU A 144 5.84 20.09 -31.40
C LEU A 144 6.06 19.20 -32.64
N GLY A 145 7.07 19.58 -33.43
CA GLY A 145 7.53 18.81 -34.60
C GLY A 145 8.31 17.56 -34.22
N LYS A 146 8.51 16.66 -35.20
CA LYS A 146 9.19 15.37 -35.04
C LYS A 146 10.60 15.50 -34.44
N ASP A 147 11.49 16.20 -35.14
CA ASP A 147 12.90 16.30 -34.76
C ASP A 147 13.08 17.00 -33.41
N ALA A 148 12.31 18.06 -33.17
CA ALA A 148 12.28 18.78 -31.91
C ALA A 148 11.83 17.89 -30.74
N ARG A 149 10.86 17.00 -30.96
CA ARG A 149 10.39 16.04 -29.95
C ARG A 149 11.47 15.04 -29.55
N VAL A 150 12.17 14.48 -30.53
CA VAL A 150 13.28 13.54 -30.30
C VAL A 150 14.48 14.24 -29.65
N GLU A 151 14.79 15.47 -30.06
CA GLU A 151 15.84 16.27 -29.40
C GLU A 151 15.49 16.54 -27.94
N LEU A 152 14.24 16.92 -27.67
CA LEU A 152 13.73 17.19 -26.34
C LEU A 152 13.75 15.93 -25.46
N GLU A 153 13.35 14.77 -25.98
CA GLU A 153 13.49 13.48 -25.30
C GLU A 153 14.95 13.24 -24.87
N LYS A 154 15.91 13.37 -25.78
CA LYS A 154 17.34 13.17 -25.48
C LYS A 154 17.83 14.08 -24.35
N LYS A 155 17.43 15.35 -24.35
CA LYS A 155 17.78 16.30 -23.27
C LYS A 155 17.18 15.89 -21.94
N ILE A 156 15.91 15.50 -21.91
CA ILE A 156 15.22 15.04 -20.70
C ILE A 156 15.89 13.78 -20.15
N VAL A 157 16.12 12.77 -20.99
CA VAL A 157 16.71 11.50 -20.57
C VAL A 157 18.10 11.70 -19.97
N LYS A 158 18.91 12.59 -20.55
CA LYS A 158 20.23 12.93 -20.00
C LYS A 158 20.15 13.44 -18.56
N VAL A 159 19.16 14.27 -18.24
CA VAL A 159 18.95 14.75 -16.86
C VAL A 159 18.44 13.62 -15.97
N LEU A 160 17.38 12.92 -16.39
CA LEU A 160 16.73 11.88 -15.58
C LEU A 160 17.68 10.73 -15.22
N THR A 161 18.53 10.31 -16.16
CA THR A 161 19.53 9.25 -15.93
C THR A 161 20.74 9.71 -15.10
N SER A 162 20.89 11.02 -14.87
CA SER A 162 21.92 11.57 -13.96
C SER A 162 21.45 11.72 -12.51
N LEU A 163 20.16 11.50 -12.25
CA LEU A 163 19.61 11.57 -10.89
C LEU A 163 20.20 10.46 -10.01
N THR A 164 20.49 10.78 -8.75
CA THR A 164 21.13 9.88 -7.78
C THR A 164 20.27 9.68 -6.53
N GLY A 165 20.72 8.80 -5.62
CA GLY A 165 19.99 8.52 -4.37
C GLY A 165 18.64 7.87 -4.63
N ASP A 166 17.61 8.31 -3.91
CA ASP A 166 16.23 7.83 -4.04
C ASP A 166 15.54 8.25 -5.36
N LEU A 167 16.20 9.07 -6.19
CA LEU A 167 15.73 9.44 -7.53
C LEU A 167 16.41 8.65 -8.66
N ALA A 168 17.43 7.84 -8.35
CA ALA A 168 18.09 6.99 -9.34
C ALA A 168 17.09 5.99 -9.95
N GLY A 169 17.14 5.81 -11.27
CA GLY A 169 16.12 5.05 -11.99
C GLY A 169 16.49 4.73 -13.43
N THR A 170 15.51 4.18 -14.15
CA THR A 170 15.66 3.72 -15.54
C THR A 170 14.66 4.42 -16.44
N TYR A 171 15.10 4.78 -17.65
CA TYR A 171 14.26 5.30 -18.73
C TYR A 171 13.90 4.20 -19.73
N TYR A 172 12.63 4.17 -20.13
CA TYR A 172 12.04 3.21 -21.04
C TYR A 172 11.38 3.96 -22.21
N PRO A 173 12.05 4.08 -23.37
CA PRO A 173 11.42 4.64 -24.55
C PRO A 173 10.25 3.74 -25.00
N LEU A 174 9.15 4.34 -25.47
CA LEU A 174 8.04 3.58 -26.04
C LEU A 174 8.41 3.01 -27.41
N THR A 175 9.29 3.69 -28.15
CA THR A 175 9.79 3.20 -29.43
C THR A 175 10.71 2.01 -29.20
N GLY A 176 10.35 0.85 -29.76
CA GLY A 176 11.13 -0.39 -29.62
C GLY A 176 10.97 -1.08 -28.26
N MET A 177 10.01 -0.66 -27.42
CA MET A 177 9.70 -1.33 -26.16
C MET A 177 9.25 -2.77 -26.41
N ASP A 178 9.91 -3.74 -25.78
CA ASP A 178 9.49 -5.14 -25.84
C ASP A 178 8.25 -5.40 -24.96
N GLU A 179 7.54 -6.49 -25.25
CA GLU A 179 6.27 -6.82 -24.61
C GLU A 179 6.42 -7.13 -23.11
N LYS A 180 7.57 -7.65 -22.67
CA LYS A 180 7.82 -7.94 -21.26
C LYS A 180 7.95 -6.64 -20.46
N THR A 181 8.73 -5.70 -20.97
CA THR A 181 8.88 -4.35 -20.41
C THR A 181 7.52 -3.62 -20.41
N ARG A 182 6.78 -3.72 -21.53
CA ARG A 182 5.43 -3.14 -21.64
C ARG A 182 4.50 -3.67 -20.56
N GLN A 183 4.44 -4.99 -20.39
CA GLN A 183 3.56 -5.62 -19.42
C GLN A 183 3.94 -5.26 -17.97
N GLN A 184 5.23 -5.24 -17.64
CA GLN A 184 5.69 -4.81 -16.33
C GLN A 184 5.22 -3.38 -15.99
N LEU A 185 5.34 -2.44 -16.94
CA LEU A 185 4.88 -1.06 -16.75
C LEU A 185 3.34 -0.96 -16.67
N VAL A 186 2.59 -1.89 -17.28
CA VAL A 186 1.13 -1.99 -17.10
C VAL A 186 0.80 -2.45 -15.69
N ASP A 187 1.47 -3.49 -15.20
CA ASP A 187 1.24 -4.09 -13.89
C ASP A 187 1.57 -3.09 -12.76
N ASP A 188 2.57 -2.24 -12.98
CA ASP A 188 2.92 -1.13 -12.09
C ASP A 188 2.01 0.11 -12.23
N HIS A 189 1.05 0.09 -13.16
CA HIS A 189 0.22 1.25 -13.55
C HIS A 189 1.00 2.49 -14.01
N PHE A 190 2.18 2.27 -14.62
CA PHE A 190 3.09 3.32 -15.09
C PHE A 190 2.95 3.61 -16.58
N LEU A 191 2.50 2.64 -17.37
CA LEU A 191 2.38 2.79 -18.82
C LEU A 191 1.24 3.74 -19.19
N PHE A 192 1.54 4.74 -20.02
CA PHE A 192 0.53 5.48 -20.79
C PHE A 192 0.45 4.93 -22.22
N LYS A 193 -0.73 5.05 -22.83
CA LYS A 193 -1.02 4.59 -24.20
C LYS A 193 -1.08 5.79 -25.15
N LYS A 194 -1.32 5.51 -26.44
CA LYS A 194 -1.64 6.57 -27.41
C LYS A 194 -2.79 7.42 -26.83
N GLY A 195 -2.65 8.74 -26.92
CA GLY A 195 -3.61 9.67 -26.35
C GLY A 195 -5.02 9.43 -26.87
N ASP A 196 -6.02 9.77 -26.07
CA ASP A 196 -7.42 9.58 -26.44
C ASP A 196 -7.86 10.50 -27.59
N ARG A 197 -9.15 10.46 -27.93
CA ARG A 197 -9.73 11.30 -29.00
C ARG A 197 -9.57 12.81 -28.80
N PHE A 198 -9.38 13.29 -27.56
CA PHE A 198 -9.15 14.71 -27.31
C PHE A 198 -7.72 15.08 -27.67
N LEU A 199 -6.75 14.25 -27.26
CA LEU A 199 -5.33 14.42 -27.59
C LEU A 199 -5.04 14.18 -29.07
N GLU A 200 -5.73 13.23 -29.70
CA GLU A 200 -5.68 13.00 -31.16
C GLU A 200 -6.12 14.25 -31.91
N ALA A 201 -7.30 14.79 -31.59
CA ALA A 201 -7.86 15.97 -32.26
C ALA A 201 -7.08 17.26 -31.94
N ALA A 202 -6.35 17.31 -30.82
CA ALA A 202 -5.42 18.39 -30.52
C ALA A 202 -4.08 18.27 -31.28
N GLY A 203 -3.83 17.17 -31.99
CA GLY A 203 -2.55 16.95 -32.69
C GLY A 203 -1.40 16.51 -31.78
N VAL A 204 -1.67 16.16 -30.52
CA VAL A 204 -0.65 15.69 -29.55
C VAL A 204 -0.09 14.33 -29.97
N ASN A 205 -0.90 13.50 -30.62
CA ASN A 205 -0.52 12.15 -31.06
C ASN A 205 0.33 12.11 -32.34
N LYS A 206 0.74 13.25 -32.91
CA LYS A 206 1.64 13.30 -34.07
C LYS A 206 2.91 12.48 -33.82
N GLU A 207 3.32 11.68 -34.80
CA GLU A 207 4.51 10.81 -34.76
C GLU A 207 4.51 9.76 -33.63
N TRP A 208 3.35 9.32 -33.13
CA TRP A 208 3.31 8.29 -32.08
C TRP A 208 3.97 6.96 -32.54
N PRO A 209 4.82 6.29 -31.73
CA PRO A 209 5.24 6.61 -30.35
C PRO A 209 6.61 7.33 -30.25
N GLU A 210 7.09 7.94 -31.32
CA GLU A 210 8.44 8.49 -31.41
C GLU A 210 8.66 9.66 -30.42
N GLY A 211 9.79 9.65 -29.71
CA GLY A 211 10.13 10.66 -28.72
C GLY A 211 9.38 10.53 -27.39
N ARG A 212 8.61 9.46 -27.18
CA ARG A 212 7.84 9.22 -25.95
C ARG A 212 8.50 8.13 -25.11
N GLY A 213 8.41 8.26 -23.80
CA GLY A 213 8.88 7.24 -22.89
C GLY A 213 8.58 7.54 -21.43
N ILE A 214 9.03 6.63 -20.58
CA ILE A 214 8.71 6.60 -19.16
C ILE A 214 10.00 6.50 -18.38
N PHE A 215 10.17 7.31 -17.36
CA PHE A 215 11.20 7.11 -16.34
C PHE A 215 10.53 6.75 -15.03
N HIS A 216 11.09 5.81 -14.28
CA HIS A 216 10.77 5.68 -12.86
C HIS A 216 12.02 5.39 -12.03
N ASN A 217 12.03 5.83 -10.78
CA ASN A 217 13.09 5.48 -9.83
C ASN A 217 13.03 4.00 -9.42
N ASN A 218 14.10 3.51 -8.80
CA ASN A 218 14.19 2.12 -8.35
C ASN A 218 13.09 1.75 -7.34
N ASP A 219 12.75 2.70 -6.45
CA ASP A 219 11.74 2.50 -5.41
C ASP A 219 10.29 2.61 -5.91
N LYS A 220 10.09 2.93 -7.20
CA LYS A 220 8.76 3.12 -7.82
C LYS A 220 7.90 4.20 -7.12
N THR A 221 8.56 5.19 -6.49
CA THR A 221 7.95 6.34 -5.78
C THR A 221 8.09 7.66 -6.54
N PHE A 222 8.73 7.64 -7.71
CA PHE A 222 8.89 8.76 -8.62
C PHE A 222 8.77 8.28 -10.07
N LEU A 223 7.93 8.94 -10.86
CA LEU A 223 7.57 8.57 -12.24
C LEU A 223 7.52 9.82 -13.11
N VAL A 224 8.06 9.73 -14.32
CA VAL A 224 7.98 10.79 -15.35
C VAL A 224 7.45 10.20 -16.63
N TRP A 225 6.37 10.79 -17.17
CA TRP A 225 5.98 10.58 -18.57
C TRP A 225 6.58 11.69 -19.42
N VAL A 226 7.25 11.29 -20.50
CA VAL A 226 7.92 12.18 -21.44
C VAL A 226 7.10 12.25 -22.74
N ASN A 227 6.76 13.47 -23.15
CA ASN A 227 6.04 13.79 -24.40
C ASN A 227 4.65 13.14 -24.56
N GLU A 228 3.90 13.04 -23.47
CA GLU A 228 2.48 12.62 -23.48
C GLU A 228 1.59 13.84 -23.79
N GLU A 229 0.79 14.34 -22.84
CA GLU A 229 0.00 15.58 -23.01
C GLU A 229 0.87 16.85 -22.93
N ASP A 230 1.93 16.80 -22.12
CA ASP A 230 2.95 17.85 -21.96
C ASP A 230 4.35 17.22 -22.16
N HIS A 231 5.40 18.03 -22.29
CA HIS A 231 6.77 17.52 -22.40
C HIS A 231 7.13 16.64 -21.20
N LEU A 232 6.69 17.06 -20.01
CA LEU A 232 6.96 16.38 -18.74
C LEU A 232 5.70 16.33 -17.89
N ARG A 233 5.28 15.11 -17.54
CA ARG A 233 4.36 14.87 -16.43
C ARG A 233 5.12 14.14 -15.33
N ILE A 234 5.44 14.88 -14.27
CA ILE A 234 6.35 14.44 -13.21
C ILE A 234 5.50 14.13 -11.97
N ILE A 235 5.67 12.93 -11.42
CA ILE A 235 4.83 12.38 -10.37
C ILE A 235 5.72 11.86 -9.25
N SER A 236 5.42 12.27 -8.02
CA SER A 236 5.94 11.66 -6.80
C SER A 236 4.77 11.05 -6.03
N MET A 237 4.93 9.81 -5.57
CA MET A 237 3.88 9.10 -4.85
C MET A 237 4.44 8.05 -3.90
N GLU A 238 3.71 7.76 -2.83
CA GLU A 238 3.95 6.61 -1.95
C GLU A 238 2.68 6.26 -1.14
N LYS A 239 2.69 5.08 -0.51
CA LYS A 239 1.69 4.74 0.50
C LYS A 239 1.92 5.58 1.77
N GLY A 240 0.86 5.77 2.55
CA GLY A 240 0.89 6.60 3.76
C GLY A 240 0.68 8.10 3.51
N SER A 241 1.01 8.91 4.51
CA SER A 241 0.55 10.29 4.69
C SER A 241 1.61 11.37 4.59
N ASP A 242 2.88 11.00 4.37
CA ASP A 242 4.00 11.95 4.40
C ASP A 242 4.08 12.78 3.11
N ILE A 243 3.14 13.73 2.98
CA ILE A 243 3.08 14.66 1.85
C ILE A 243 4.32 15.56 1.77
N GLY A 244 4.98 15.81 2.91
CA GLY A 244 6.24 16.55 2.98
C GLY A 244 7.36 15.82 2.24
N SER A 245 7.56 14.53 2.54
CA SER A 245 8.53 13.67 1.84
C SER A 245 8.21 13.56 0.34
N VAL A 246 6.95 13.31 0.00
CA VAL A 246 6.49 13.23 -1.41
C VAL A 246 6.80 14.52 -2.17
N PHE A 247 6.49 15.68 -1.57
CA PHE A 247 6.75 16.98 -2.20
C PHE A 247 8.24 17.30 -2.29
N ASN A 248 9.02 17.01 -1.24
CA ASN A 248 10.47 17.19 -1.26
C ASN A 248 11.15 16.36 -2.37
N ARG A 249 10.77 15.09 -2.53
CA ARG A 249 11.25 14.23 -3.63
C ARG A 249 10.88 14.82 -5.00
N LEU A 250 9.65 15.32 -5.15
CA LEU A 250 9.21 15.98 -6.38
C LEU A 250 10.05 17.23 -6.68
N CYS A 251 10.22 18.13 -5.70
CA CYS A 251 10.95 19.37 -5.86
C CYS A 251 12.42 19.15 -6.21
N ARG A 252 13.10 18.19 -5.57
CA ARG A 252 14.50 17.87 -5.91
C ARG A 252 14.66 17.51 -7.39
N ALA A 253 13.80 16.64 -7.92
CA ALA A 253 13.85 16.27 -9.32
C ALA A 253 13.46 17.42 -10.26
N VAL A 254 12.36 18.13 -9.97
CA VAL A 254 11.86 19.22 -10.82
C VAL A 254 12.84 20.38 -10.87
N ASN A 255 13.43 20.77 -9.73
CA ASN A 255 14.39 21.87 -9.66
C ASN A 255 15.70 21.54 -10.38
N GLU A 256 16.15 20.28 -10.35
CA GLU A 256 17.32 19.85 -11.14
C GLU A 256 17.05 19.90 -12.65
N ILE A 257 15.84 19.50 -13.08
CA ILE A 257 15.42 19.64 -14.48
C ILE A 257 15.35 21.12 -14.88
N ASP A 258 14.76 21.98 -14.04
CA ASP A 258 14.65 23.42 -14.32
C ASP A 258 16.03 24.08 -14.43
N LYS A 259 16.94 23.74 -13.51
CA LYS A 259 18.32 24.23 -13.51
C LYS A 259 19.06 23.88 -14.81
N GLN A 260 18.84 22.69 -15.37
CA GLN A 260 19.55 22.25 -16.58
C GLN A 260 18.86 22.66 -17.88
N LEU A 261 17.52 22.66 -17.93
CA LEU A 261 16.75 22.78 -19.18
C LEU A 261 15.83 24.00 -19.23
N GLY A 262 15.40 24.52 -18.08
CA GLY A 262 14.48 25.64 -17.95
C GLY A 262 13.04 25.33 -18.38
N PHE A 263 12.05 25.83 -17.64
CA PHE A 263 10.63 25.68 -18.00
C PHE A 263 9.98 26.92 -18.64
N GLN A 264 9.03 26.70 -19.54
CA GLN A 264 8.14 27.72 -20.08
C GLN A 264 7.25 28.26 -18.95
N HIS A 265 7.37 29.55 -18.68
CA HIS A 265 6.72 30.20 -17.55
C HIS A 265 6.46 31.67 -17.86
N THR A 266 5.28 32.17 -17.47
CA THR A 266 4.98 33.61 -17.52
C THR A 266 4.39 34.10 -16.19
N LYS A 267 4.48 35.42 -15.97
CA LYS A 267 3.89 36.05 -14.79
C LYS A 267 2.37 35.83 -14.68
N GLN A 268 1.66 35.72 -15.80
CA GLN A 268 0.19 35.64 -15.80
C GLN A 268 -0.32 34.20 -15.77
N HIS A 269 0.42 33.28 -16.41
CA HIS A 269 -0.01 31.90 -16.61
C HIS A 269 0.70 30.91 -15.69
N GLY A 270 1.75 31.33 -14.97
CA GLY A 270 2.64 30.38 -14.30
C GLY A 270 3.32 29.47 -15.31
N TYR A 271 3.47 28.19 -14.98
CA TYR A 271 4.00 27.20 -15.92
C TYR A 271 3.01 26.96 -17.07
N LEU A 272 3.52 27.02 -18.30
CA LEU A 272 2.72 26.81 -19.50
C LEU A 272 2.50 25.31 -19.77
N THR A 273 1.28 24.96 -20.15
CA THR A 273 0.85 23.59 -20.46
C THR A 273 0.03 23.55 -21.73
N SER A 274 -0.08 22.38 -22.36
CA SER A 274 -0.86 22.22 -23.59
C SER A 274 -2.35 22.51 -23.37
N CYS A 275 -2.93 21.98 -22.28
CA CYS A 275 -4.30 22.26 -21.88
C CYS A 275 -4.35 23.42 -20.88
N PRO A 276 -5.22 24.45 -21.04
CA PRO A 276 -5.34 25.53 -20.06
C PRO A 276 -5.70 25.09 -18.64
N SER A 277 -6.30 23.91 -18.47
CA SER A 277 -6.66 23.37 -17.16
C SER A 277 -5.45 23.06 -16.25
N ASN A 278 -4.26 22.91 -16.84
CA ASN A 278 -3.00 22.59 -16.15
C ASN A 278 -2.06 23.82 -16.01
N LEU A 279 -2.52 25.04 -16.30
CA LEU A 279 -1.72 26.24 -16.07
C LEU A 279 -1.44 26.51 -14.57
N GLY A 280 -0.58 27.48 -14.28
CA GLY A 280 -0.21 27.88 -12.93
C GLY A 280 0.81 26.94 -12.35
N THR A 281 0.46 26.26 -11.27
CA THR A 281 1.30 25.21 -10.66
C THR A 281 1.43 23.96 -11.53
N GLY A 282 0.51 23.72 -12.47
CA GLY A 282 0.36 22.42 -13.13
C GLY A 282 0.11 21.25 -12.20
N MET A 283 -0.24 21.54 -10.94
CA MET A 283 -0.24 20.56 -9.87
C MET A 283 -1.58 19.84 -9.72
N ARG A 284 -1.51 18.54 -9.47
CA ARG A 284 -2.55 17.78 -8.79
C ARG A 284 -1.93 17.06 -7.60
N ALA A 285 -2.16 17.59 -6.40
CA ALA A 285 -1.92 16.90 -5.14
C ALA A 285 -3.17 16.11 -4.77
N SER A 286 -2.99 14.89 -4.27
CA SER A 286 -4.08 13.99 -3.89
C SER A 286 -3.71 13.08 -2.73
N VAL A 287 -4.67 12.83 -1.85
CA VAL A 287 -4.55 11.93 -0.69
C VAL A 287 -5.75 10.99 -0.66
N HIS A 288 -5.51 9.68 -0.59
CA HIS A 288 -6.54 8.69 -0.32
C HIS A 288 -6.69 8.50 1.18
N VAL A 289 -7.86 8.81 1.74
CA VAL A 289 -8.11 8.79 3.18
C VAL A 289 -9.49 8.23 3.52
N LYS A 290 -9.55 7.39 4.56
CA LYS A 290 -10.80 6.78 5.06
C LYS A 290 -11.44 7.68 6.12
N ILE A 291 -12.50 8.38 5.74
CA ILE A 291 -13.21 9.37 6.58
C ILE A 291 -14.74 9.30 6.46
N PRO A 292 -15.36 8.12 6.65
CA PRO A 292 -16.80 7.95 6.46
C PRO A 292 -17.65 8.82 7.41
N ARG A 293 -17.19 9.08 8.64
CA ARG A 293 -17.91 9.91 9.61
C ARG A 293 -17.73 11.39 9.31
N ALA A 294 -16.53 11.79 8.89
CA ALA A 294 -16.30 13.18 8.49
C ALA A 294 -17.17 13.57 7.30
N LYS A 295 -17.42 12.66 6.35
CA LYS A 295 -18.33 12.94 5.22
C LYS A 295 -19.74 13.31 5.65
N GLY A 296 -20.24 12.72 6.74
CA GLY A 296 -21.54 13.01 7.32
C GLY A 296 -21.57 14.22 8.27
N ASN A 297 -20.41 14.86 8.51
CA ASN A 297 -20.32 16.02 9.39
C ASN A 297 -20.75 17.32 8.65
N PRO A 298 -21.53 18.23 9.28
CA PRO A 298 -21.97 19.49 8.67
C PRO A 298 -20.84 20.40 8.17
N ASP A 299 -19.66 20.34 8.79
CA ASP A 299 -18.52 21.20 8.44
C ASP A 299 -17.66 20.65 7.29
N PHE A 300 -17.99 19.47 6.75
CA PHE A 300 -17.21 18.83 5.69
C PHE A 300 -17.03 19.71 4.45
N ASP A 301 -18.13 20.26 3.94
CA ASP A 301 -18.11 21.09 2.74
C ASP A 301 -17.44 22.45 3.02
N ASN A 302 -17.64 23.01 4.23
CA ASN A 302 -16.97 24.23 4.68
C ASN A 302 -15.43 24.07 4.70
N ILE A 303 -14.93 22.94 5.18
CA ILE A 303 -13.49 22.62 5.18
C ILE A 303 -12.99 22.48 3.75
N CYS A 304 -13.73 21.75 2.90
CA CYS A 304 -13.35 21.58 1.50
C CYS A 304 -13.27 22.91 0.76
N GLU A 305 -14.23 23.81 1.00
CA GLU A 305 -14.27 25.14 0.41
C GLU A 305 -13.14 26.04 0.94
N LYS A 306 -12.91 26.04 2.26
CA LYS A 306 -11.86 26.82 2.94
C LYS A 306 -10.47 26.55 2.37
N TYR A 307 -10.12 25.27 2.16
CA TYR A 307 -8.81 24.86 1.64
C TYR A 307 -8.82 24.57 0.13
N HIS A 308 -9.94 24.89 -0.56
CA HIS A 308 -10.07 24.73 -2.00
C HIS A 308 -9.76 23.30 -2.50
N ILE A 309 -10.17 22.31 -1.71
CA ILE A 309 -10.05 20.88 -2.01
C ILE A 309 -11.42 20.29 -2.40
N GLN A 310 -11.40 19.09 -2.96
CA GLN A 310 -12.59 18.32 -3.30
C GLN A 310 -12.39 16.87 -2.89
N ALA A 311 -13.48 16.21 -2.51
CA ALA A 311 -13.50 14.79 -2.18
C ALA A 311 -14.29 14.02 -3.25
N ARG A 312 -13.75 12.88 -3.69
CA ARG A 312 -14.39 11.96 -4.66
C ARG A 312 -14.19 10.52 -4.21
N GLY A 313 -15.02 9.58 -4.66
CA GLY A 313 -14.72 8.16 -4.50
C GLY A 313 -13.53 7.74 -5.38
N ILE A 314 -12.91 6.60 -5.08
CA ILE A 314 -11.63 6.24 -5.71
C ILE A 314 -11.75 5.43 -7.01
N HIS A 315 -12.95 4.93 -7.34
CA HIS A 315 -13.19 4.15 -8.58
C HIS A 315 -13.76 4.98 -9.74
N GLY A 316 -13.89 6.29 -9.57
CA GLY A 316 -14.44 7.18 -10.58
C GLY A 316 -15.03 8.47 -10.00
N GLU A 317 -15.27 9.44 -10.87
CA GLU A 317 -15.76 10.79 -10.49
C GLU A 317 -17.14 10.77 -9.78
N HIS A 318 -17.89 9.66 -9.92
CA HIS A 318 -19.24 9.50 -9.36
C HIS A 318 -19.46 8.17 -8.61
N SER A 319 -18.44 7.35 -8.40
CA SER A 319 -18.60 6.05 -7.73
C SER A 319 -18.48 6.19 -6.21
N GLU A 320 -19.38 5.55 -5.46
CA GLU A 320 -19.10 5.26 -4.05
C GLU A 320 -18.01 4.21 -3.94
N SER A 321 -17.10 4.40 -2.99
CA SER A 321 -16.11 3.38 -2.66
C SER A 321 -16.81 2.24 -1.90
N THR A 322 -16.66 1.00 -2.36
CA THR A 322 -17.32 -0.20 -1.79
C THR A 322 -16.29 -1.26 -1.43
N GLY A 323 -16.71 -2.35 -0.76
CA GLY A 323 -15.81 -3.44 -0.38
C GLY A 323 -14.63 -2.98 0.48
N GLU A 324 -13.40 -3.33 0.09
CA GLU A 324 -12.17 -2.93 0.81
C GLU A 324 -11.95 -1.40 0.85
N ASP A 325 -12.58 -0.67 -0.06
CA ASP A 325 -12.43 0.78 -0.21
C ASP A 325 -13.57 1.57 0.43
N ALA A 326 -14.52 0.89 1.10
CA ALA A 326 -15.65 1.53 1.75
C ALA A 326 -15.23 2.69 2.68
N GLY A 327 -15.79 3.88 2.42
CA GLY A 327 -15.51 5.11 3.18
C GLY A 327 -14.19 5.81 2.84
N VAL A 328 -13.49 5.38 1.78
CA VAL A 328 -12.24 6.01 1.30
C VAL A 328 -12.56 7.06 0.24
N TYR A 329 -11.95 8.23 0.39
CA TYR A 329 -12.08 9.35 -0.53
C TYR A 329 -10.72 9.77 -1.10
N ASP A 330 -10.69 10.14 -2.38
CA ASP A 330 -9.62 10.90 -3.01
C ASP A 330 -9.84 12.40 -2.78
N ILE A 331 -9.03 12.97 -1.91
CA ILE A 331 -9.00 14.40 -1.63
C ILE A 331 -7.99 15.05 -2.56
N SER A 332 -8.41 16.00 -3.41
CA SER A 332 -7.52 16.68 -4.36
C SER A 332 -7.76 18.19 -4.42
N ASN A 333 -6.75 18.95 -4.85
CA ASN A 333 -6.88 20.40 -5.01
C ASN A 333 -7.79 20.76 -6.20
N ARG A 334 -8.63 21.79 -6.04
CA ARG A 334 -9.46 22.37 -7.11
C ARG A 334 -8.68 23.40 -7.94
N ARG A 335 -7.82 24.19 -7.29
CA ARG A 335 -7.10 25.33 -7.89
C ARG A 335 -5.71 24.97 -8.37
N ARG A 336 -5.24 25.68 -9.40
CA ARG A 336 -3.85 25.63 -9.91
C ARG A 336 -3.25 27.00 -10.21
N LEU A 337 -4.09 27.97 -10.57
CA LEU A 337 -3.71 29.37 -10.71
C LEU A 337 -4.08 30.18 -9.45
N GLY A 338 -3.31 31.24 -9.20
CA GLY A 338 -3.52 32.15 -8.06
C GLY A 338 -2.97 31.68 -6.70
N LEU A 339 -2.28 30.55 -6.66
CA LEU A 339 -1.53 30.01 -5.51
C LEU A 339 -0.27 29.28 -6.02
N SER A 340 0.78 29.24 -5.22
CA SER A 340 2.03 28.51 -5.48
C SER A 340 1.90 27.00 -5.20
N GLU A 341 2.91 26.23 -5.60
CA GLU A 341 3.00 24.80 -5.28
C GLU A 341 3.08 24.55 -3.77
N VAL A 342 3.87 25.33 -3.04
CA VAL A 342 3.95 25.31 -1.57
C VAL A 342 2.58 25.55 -0.94
N GLU A 343 1.86 26.59 -1.36
CA GLU A 343 0.53 26.89 -0.82
C GLU A 343 -0.47 25.78 -1.14
N CYS A 344 -0.44 25.23 -2.37
CA CYS A 344 -1.31 24.13 -2.77
C CYS A 344 -1.09 22.87 -1.90
N VAL A 345 0.16 22.55 -1.58
CA VAL A 345 0.50 21.41 -0.70
C VAL A 345 0.11 21.71 0.74
N GLN A 346 0.32 22.94 1.22
CA GLN A 346 -0.07 23.35 2.57
C GLN A 346 -1.60 23.32 2.77
N ASP A 347 -2.37 23.77 1.77
CA ASP A 347 -3.83 23.66 1.77
C ASP A 347 -4.29 22.19 1.79
N MET A 348 -3.66 21.34 0.97
CA MET A 348 -3.92 19.90 0.98
C MET A 348 -3.68 19.29 2.36
N TYR A 349 -2.52 19.59 2.96
CA TYR A 349 -2.16 19.12 4.29
C TYR A 349 -3.17 19.59 5.35
N ASN A 350 -3.46 20.89 5.39
CA ASN A 350 -4.36 21.48 6.40
C ASN A 350 -5.80 20.96 6.25
N GLY A 351 -6.28 20.83 5.01
CA GLY A 351 -7.62 20.30 4.74
C GLY A 351 -7.76 18.84 5.13
N VAL A 352 -6.81 17.98 4.73
CA VAL A 352 -6.81 16.57 5.13
C VAL A 352 -6.68 16.43 6.65
N LYS A 353 -5.85 17.25 7.31
CA LYS A 353 -5.73 17.27 8.76
C LYS A 353 -7.07 17.58 9.44
N SER A 354 -7.76 18.65 9.03
CA SER A 354 -9.07 19.03 9.61
C SER A 354 -10.13 17.94 9.39
N LEU A 355 -10.19 17.33 8.20
CA LEU A 355 -11.11 16.23 7.94
C LEU A 355 -10.81 15.00 8.80
N MET A 356 -9.53 14.68 8.99
CA MET A 356 -9.09 13.57 9.83
C MET A 356 -9.37 13.84 11.32
N GLU A 357 -9.25 15.07 11.81
CA GLU A 357 -9.59 15.46 13.18
C GLU A 357 -11.08 15.23 13.48
N ILE A 358 -11.97 15.53 12.52
CA ILE A 358 -13.41 15.21 12.64
C ILE A 358 -13.64 13.69 12.73
N GLU A 359 -12.99 12.91 11.86
CA GLU A 359 -13.11 11.44 11.90
C GLU A 359 -12.60 10.88 13.23
N LYS A 360 -11.45 11.37 13.71
CA LYS A 360 -10.85 11.00 15.00
C LYS A 360 -11.81 11.29 16.16
N ALA A 361 -12.37 12.50 16.24
CA ALA A 361 -13.30 12.88 17.31
C ALA A 361 -14.57 12.00 17.31
N ALA A 362 -15.10 11.68 16.12
CA ALA A 362 -16.27 10.83 16.01
C ALA A 362 -15.97 9.38 16.45
N VAL A 363 -14.80 8.84 16.06
CA VAL A 363 -14.32 7.52 16.51
C VAL A 363 -14.07 7.50 18.02
N GLU A 364 -13.44 8.52 18.59
CA GLU A 364 -13.19 8.61 20.03
C GLU A 364 -14.49 8.68 20.83
N LYS A 365 -15.50 9.40 20.33
CA LYS A 365 -16.84 9.43 20.94
C LYS A 365 -17.47 8.03 20.96
N GLU A 366 -17.45 7.31 19.84
CA GLU A 366 -17.95 5.92 19.77
C GLU A 366 -17.20 4.97 20.71
N ARG A 367 -15.89 5.17 20.86
CA ARG A 367 -15.02 4.34 21.69
C ARG A 367 -15.01 4.71 23.17
N SER A 368 -15.66 5.81 23.56
CA SER A 368 -15.73 6.29 24.95
C SER A 368 -16.71 5.49 25.83
N VAL A 369 -17.60 4.72 25.21
CA VAL A 369 -18.63 3.91 25.85
C VAL A 369 -18.29 2.42 25.72
N PHE A 370 -18.78 1.62 26.68
CA PHE A 370 -18.58 0.17 26.64
C PHE A 370 -19.21 -0.41 25.37
N PRO A 371 -18.55 -1.39 24.70
CA PRO A 371 -19.10 -1.97 23.47
C PRO A 371 -20.41 -2.73 23.75
N GLU A 372 -21.56 -2.12 23.40
CA GLU A 372 -22.90 -2.69 23.63
C GLU A 372 -23.07 -4.10 23.00
N VAL A 373 -22.40 -4.36 21.88
CA VAL A 373 -22.40 -5.67 21.22
C VAL A 373 -21.84 -6.79 22.10
N LEU A 374 -20.95 -6.46 23.05
CA LEU A 374 -20.43 -7.39 24.05
C LEU A 374 -21.41 -7.60 25.21
N LYS A 375 -22.65 -7.09 25.18
CA LYS A 375 -23.65 -7.44 26.19
C LYS A 375 -24.45 -8.69 25.83
N SER A 376 -24.45 -9.10 24.56
CA SER A 376 -25.15 -10.31 24.12
C SER A 376 -24.57 -11.57 24.77
N ASP A 377 -25.47 -12.46 25.20
CA ASP A 377 -25.14 -13.77 25.77
C ASP A 377 -24.61 -14.76 24.72
N ASP A 378 -24.83 -14.50 23.42
CA ASP A 378 -24.36 -15.34 22.33
C ASP A 378 -22.84 -15.21 22.11
N VAL A 379 -22.23 -14.15 22.62
CA VAL A 379 -20.79 -13.90 22.49
C VAL A 379 -20.01 -14.78 23.47
N LYS A 380 -19.13 -15.65 22.95
CA LYS A 380 -18.37 -16.63 23.75
C LYS A 380 -16.87 -16.35 23.85
N SER A 381 -16.42 -15.21 23.34
CA SER A 381 -15.00 -14.83 23.31
C SER A 381 -14.40 -14.65 24.70
N LEU A 382 -13.09 -14.90 24.86
CA LEU A 382 -12.38 -14.56 26.09
C LEU A 382 -12.42 -13.06 26.38
N LEU A 383 -12.46 -12.22 25.34
CA LEU A 383 -12.74 -10.79 25.46
C LEU A 383 -14.03 -10.54 26.23
N LYS A 384 -15.16 -11.13 25.79
CA LYS A 384 -16.46 -10.98 26.46
C LYS A 384 -16.43 -11.52 27.89
N LYS A 385 -15.79 -12.68 28.08
CA LYS A 385 -15.69 -13.34 29.38
C LYS A 385 -15.02 -12.47 30.43
N HIS A 386 -13.98 -11.72 30.03
CA HIS A 386 -13.09 -11.02 30.97
C HIS A 386 -13.15 -9.50 30.93
N LEU A 387 -13.70 -8.88 29.87
CA LEU A 387 -13.87 -7.43 29.82
C LEU A 387 -15.18 -7.02 30.51
N SER A 388 -15.10 -6.73 31.81
CA SER A 388 -16.20 -6.10 32.55
C SER A 388 -16.29 -4.60 32.24
N GLN A 389 -17.45 -4.00 32.56
CA GLN A 389 -17.64 -2.54 32.51
C GLN A 389 -16.57 -1.82 33.35
N GLU A 390 -16.28 -2.33 34.54
CA GLU A 390 -15.27 -1.79 35.46
C GLU A 390 -13.86 -1.82 34.86
N ILE A 391 -13.44 -2.97 34.29
CA ILE A 391 -12.14 -3.10 33.63
C ILE A 391 -12.06 -2.13 32.45
N PHE A 392 -13.10 -2.07 31.61
CA PHE A 392 -13.15 -1.15 30.48
C PHE A 392 -13.04 0.31 30.92
N ASP A 393 -13.84 0.76 31.88
CA ASP A 393 -13.83 2.14 32.36
C ASP A 393 -12.50 2.53 33.00
N SER A 394 -11.82 1.59 33.66
CA SER A 394 -10.49 1.81 34.24
C SER A 394 -9.36 1.94 33.20
N LEU A 395 -9.57 1.47 31.96
CA LEU A 395 -8.55 1.41 30.91
C LEU A 395 -8.84 2.31 29.70
N LYS A 396 -10.10 2.69 29.44
CA LYS A 396 -10.54 3.31 28.17
C LYS A 396 -9.87 4.64 27.81
N THR A 397 -9.35 5.38 28.80
CA THR A 397 -8.65 6.65 28.59
C THR A 397 -7.13 6.50 28.50
N LYS A 398 -6.59 5.31 28.80
CA LYS A 398 -5.15 5.05 28.77
C LYS A 398 -4.69 4.77 27.33
N LYS A 399 -3.49 5.23 27.01
CA LYS A 399 -2.78 4.94 25.76
C LYS A 399 -1.33 4.61 26.08
N THR A 400 -0.73 3.69 25.33
CA THR A 400 0.71 3.39 25.41
C THR A 400 1.53 4.58 24.90
N ALA A 401 2.85 4.56 25.09
CA ALA A 401 3.77 5.54 24.54
C ALA A 401 3.70 5.64 23.00
N LYS A 402 3.26 4.57 22.33
CA LYS A 402 3.02 4.53 20.87
C LYS A 402 1.58 4.86 20.47
N GLY A 403 0.75 5.28 21.43
CA GLY A 403 -0.61 5.76 21.20
C GLY A 403 -1.68 4.67 21.08
N PHE A 404 -1.36 3.41 21.42
CA PHE A 404 -2.30 2.30 21.34
C PHE A 404 -3.26 2.33 22.54
N SER A 405 -4.57 2.26 22.30
CA SER A 405 -5.59 2.25 23.35
C SER A 405 -6.11 0.84 23.65
N ILE A 406 -6.80 0.65 24.77
CA ILE A 406 -7.51 -0.61 25.03
C ILE A 406 -8.54 -0.92 23.95
N TYR A 407 -9.17 0.10 23.35
CA TYR A 407 -10.14 -0.12 22.29
C TYR A 407 -9.47 -0.67 21.03
N ASP A 408 -8.25 -0.22 20.70
CA ASP A 408 -7.47 -0.78 19.59
C ASP A 408 -7.18 -2.26 19.84
N CYS A 409 -6.86 -2.63 21.09
CA CYS A 409 -6.60 -4.03 21.45
C CYS A 409 -7.82 -4.95 21.27
N ILE A 410 -9.02 -4.46 21.60
CA ILE A 410 -10.25 -5.27 21.58
C ILE A 410 -11.06 -5.14 20.28
N ASN A 411 -10.66 -4.24 19.36
CA ASN A 411 -11.45 -3.89 18.18
C ASN A 411 -11.78 -5.10 17.31
N SER A 412 -10.86 -6.07 17.19
CA SER A 412 -11.13 -7.31 16.47
C SER A 412 -12.29 -8.10 17.08
N GLY A 413 -12.30 -8.31 18.40
CA GLY A 413 -13.37 -9.05 19.07
C GLY A 413 -14.70 -8.29 19.11
N VAL A 414 -14.67 -6.95 19.10
CA VAL A 414 -15.87 -6.11 18.99
C VAL A 414 -16.49 -6.19 17.58
N LYS A 415 -15.66 -6.23 16.52
CA LYS A 415 -16.14 -6.35 15.14
C LYS A 415 -16.50 -7.78 14.74
N ASN A 416 -15.84 -8.76 15.35
CA ASN A 416 -15.96 -10.17 15.03
C ASN A 416 -16.39 -10.93 16.29
N LEU A 417 -17.69 -10.93 16.59
CA LEU A 417 -18.25 -11.46 17.83
C LEU A 417 -18.04 -12.98 18.01
N ASP A 418 -17.74 -13.68 16.93
CA ASP A 418 -17.41 -15.10 16.91
C ASP A 418 -15.91 -15.39 17.13
N SER A 419 -15.11 -14.38 17.49
CA SER A 419 -13.71 -14.57 17.89
C SER A 419 -13.61 -15.51 19.10
N SER A 420 -12.62 -16.41 19.11
CA SER A 420 -12.31 -17.22 20.30
C SER A 420 -11.68 -16.37 21.41
N VAL A 421 -10.68 -15.56 21.08
CA VAL A 421 -10.01 -14.64 22.03
C VAL A 421 -10.52 -13.21 21.85
N GLY A 422 -10.28 -12.61 20.69
CA GLY A 422 -10.78 -11.27 20.34
C GLY A 422 -9.91 -10.09 20.80
N VAL A 423 -8.70 -10.34 21.31
CA VAL A 423 -7.78 -9.30 21.81
C VAL A 423 -6.40 -9.42 21.16
N TYR A 424 -5.82 -8.29 20.75
CA TYR A 424 -4.48 -8.18 20.17
C TYR A 424 -3.69 -7.05 20.84
N ALA A 425 -2.40 -7.22 21.05
CA ALA A 425 -1.48 -6.19 21.55
C ALA A 425 -0.87 -5.40 20.39
N GLY A 426 -0.84 -4.07 20.49
CA GLY A 426 -0.20 -3.19 19.52
C GLY A 426 1.30 -3.02 19.72
N ASP A 427 1.77 -3.15 20.96
CA ASP A 427 3.16 -3.02 21.36
C ASP A 427 3.42 -3.82 22.66
N GLU A 428 4.68 -3.85 23.10
CA GLU A 428 5.08 -4.50 24.36
C GLU A 428 4.37 -3.90 25.59
N GLU A 429 4.20 -2.58 25.63
CA GLU A 429 3.58 -1.87 26.75
C GLU A 429 2.10 -2.26 26.95
N CYS A 430 1.40 -2.70 25.90
CA CYS A 430 0.03 -3.22 26.03
C CYS A 430 -0.08 -4.33 27.08
N TYR A 431 0.90 -5.22 27.17
CA TYR A 431 0.90 -6.34 28.12
C TYR A 431 1.05 -5.88 29.58
N SER A 432 1.62 -4.70 29.83
CA SER A 432 1.73 -4.13 31.18
C SER A 432 0.62 -3.12 31.48
N LEU A 433 0.38 -2.15 30.59
CA LEU A 433 -0.61 -1.08 30.76
C LEU A 433 -2.04 -1.61 30.81
N PHE A 434 -2.34 -2.63 30.00
CA PHE A 434 -3.67 -3.27 29.92
C PHE A 434 -3.68 -4.66 30.59
N SER A 435 -2.70 -4.94 31.45
CA SER A 435 -2.59 -6.18 32.23
C SER A 435 -3.88 -6.62 32.96
N PRO A 436 -4.77 -5.73 33.47
CA PRO A 436 -6.02 -6.20 34.07
C PRO A 436 -6.89 -7.06 33.15
N LEU A 437 -6.81 -6.84 31.83
CA LEU A 437 -7.47 -7.69 30.84
C LEU A 437 -6.54 -8.78 30.30
N PHE A 438 -5.32 -8.41 29.87
CA PHE A 438 -4.41 -9.34 29.21
C PHE A 438 -4.02 -10.52 30.11
N ASN A 439 -3.72 -10.27 31.40
CA ASN A 439 -3.26 -11.32 32.30
C ASN A 439 -4.31 -12.43 32.44
N ILE A 440 -5.57 -12.05 32.64
CA ILE A 440 -6.67 -12.99 32.81
C ILE A 440 -6.91 -13.79 31.53
N ILE A 441 -6.86 -13.14 30.36
CA ILE A 441 -6.99 -13.81 29.06
C ILE A 441 -5.85 -14.80 28.82
N ILE A 442 -4.61 -14.41 29.15
CA ILE A 442 -3.42 -15.24 28.95
C ILE A 442 -3.50 -16.49 29.83
N GLU A 443 -3.80 -16.35 31.12
CA GLU A 443 -3.90 -17.50 32.02
C GLU A 443 -5.11 -18.41 31.71
N ASP A 444 -6.20 -17.87 31.17
CA ASP A 444 -7.34 -18.68 30.71
C ASP A 444 -6.96 -19.52 29.50
N TYR A 445 -6.42 -18.88 28.45
CA TYR A 445 -6.06 -19.57 27.21
C TYR A 445 -4.91 -20.57 27.40
N HIS A 446 -3.88 -20.18 28.17
CA HIS A 446 -2.68 -21.01 28.39
C HIS A 446 -2.75 -21.86 29.66
N SER A 447 -3.94 -22.05 30.23
CA SER A 447 -4.16 -22.89 31.40
C SER A 447 -3.46 -24.27 31.25
N PRO A 448 -2.73 -24.75 32.27
CA PRO A 448 -2.70 -24.26 33.66
C PRO A 448 -1.65 -23.18 33.97
N TYR A 449 -0.98 -22.60 32.96
CA TYR A 449 0.09 -21.62 33.16
C TYR A 449 -0.35 -20.43 34.02
N LYS A 450 0.49 -20.03 34.98
CA LYS A 450 0.36 -18.77 35.72
C LYS A 450 1.49 -17.82 35.38
N LEU A 451 1.20 -16.53 35.27
CA LEU A 451 2.21 -15.52 34.96
C LEU A 451 3.30 -15.44 36.05
N THR A 452 2.96 -15.83 37.27
CA THR A 452 3.89 -15.97 38.40
C THR A 452 4.91 -17.08 38.22
N ASP A 453 4.62 -18.09 37.40
CA ASP A 453 5.52 -19.22 37.15
C ASP A 453 6.70 -18.81 36.27
N LYS A 454 6.57 -17.69 35.53
CA LYS A 454 7.48 -17.22 34.49
C LYS A 454 7.65 -18.24 33.35
N HIS A 455 8.30 -17.79 32.29
CA HIS A 455 8.60 -18.58 31.11
C HIS A 455 10.10 -18.63 30.87
N THR A 456 10.61 -19.81 30.47
CA THR A 456 12.01 -20.01 30.10
C THR A 456 12.07 -20.38 28.63
N SER A 457 12.76 -19.57 27.84
CA SER A 457 13.04 -19.82 26.42
C SER A 457 14.34 -20.60 26.26
N ASP A 458 14.41 -21.56 25.33
CA ASP A 458 15.61 -22.37 25.10
C ASP A 458 15.68 -22.85 23.64
N MET A 459 16.49 -22.18 22.83
CA MET A 459 16.72 -22.50 21.41
C MET A 459 18.04 -23.26 21.18
N ASN A 460 18.51 -24.06 22.15
CA ASN A 460 19.68 -24.93 21.97
C ASN A 460 19.28 -26.33 21.47
N PRO A 461 19.52 -26.67 20.19
CA PRO A 461 19.09 -27.94 19.62
C PRO A 461 19.84 -29.15 20.20
N GLU A 462 21.05 -28.98 20.76
CA GLU A 462 21.84 -30.07 21.34
C GLU A 462 21.19 -30.70 22.58
N LYS A 463 20.26 -29.98 23.21
CA LYS A 463 19.50 -30.48 24.37
C LYS A 463 18.35 -31.41 23.98
N VAL A 464 17.98 -31.47 22.70
CA VAL A 464 16.94 -32.38 22.20
C VAL A 464 17.58 -33.72 21.85
N LYS A 465 17.09 -34.80 22.48
CA LYS A 465 17.51 -36.18 22.22
C LYS A 465 16.47 -36.84 21.32
N ALA A 466 16.64 -36.68 20.01
CA ALA A 466 15.71 -37.17 19.01
C ALA A 466 16.37 -38.03 17.92
N PRO A 467 16.78 -39.28 18.21
CA PRO A 467 17.10 -40.26 17.17
C PRO A 467 15.98 -40.38 16.14
N ASN A 468 16.30 -40.42 14.85
CA ASN A 468 15.29 -40.43 13.78
C ASN A 468 14.30 -41.61 13.95
N LEU A 469 13.00 -41.30 14.17
CA LEU A 469 11.97 -42.27 14.57
C LEU A 469 11.55 -43.22 13.44
N ASP A 470 11.54 -42.72 12.21
CA ASP A 470 11.07 -43.47 11.04
C ASP A 470 11.94 -43.12 9.81
N PRO A 471 13.19 -43.61 9.78
CA PRO A 471 14.13 -43.29 8.69
C PRO A 471 13.67 -43.81 7.32
N LYS A 472 12.78 -44.81 7.30
CA LYS A 472 12.22 -45.38 6.08
C LYS A 472 10.99 -44.61 5.57
N GLY A 473 10.41 -43.73 6.38
CA GLY A 473 9.22 -42.93 6.02
C GLY A 473 7.95 -43.76 5.87
N ASN A 474 7.83 -44.85 6.64
CA ASN A 474 6.68 -45.75 6.57
C ASN A 474 5.40 -45.14 7.18
N PHE A 475 5.56 -44.28 8.20
CA PHE A 475 4.48 -43.73 9.00
C PHE A 475 4.47 -42.21 8.94
N ILE A 476 5.62 -41.56 9.18
CA ILE A 476 5.71 -40.10 9.24
C ILE A 476 6.04 -39.55 7.85
N ARG A 477 5.12 -38.77 7.30
CA ARG A 477 5.25 -38.17 5.97
C ARG A 477 6.10 -36.90 5.99
N SER A 478 5.92 -36.07 7.01
CA SER A 478 6.61 -34.79 7.12
C SER A 478 6.67 -34.30 8.56
N THR A 479 7.74 -33.56 8.85
CA THR A 479 7.97 -32.91 10.13
C THR A 479 8.15 -31.41 9.91
N ARG A 480 7.54 -30.60 10.76
CA ARG A 480 7.50 -29.14 10.60
C ARG A 480 7.50 -28.45 11.95
N ILE A 481 8.37 -27.46 12.13
CA ILE A 481 8.40 -26.61 13.33
C ILE A 481 8.36 -25.15 12.88
N ARG A 482 7.41 -24.38 13.43
CA ARG A 482 7.37 -22.91 13.27
C ARG A 482 7.55 -22.22 14.60
N VAL A 483 8.15 -21.03 14.57
CA VAL A 483 8.12 -20.06 15.67
C VAL A 483 7.69 -18.68 15.15
N ALA A 484 6.93 -17.96 15.96
CA ALA A 484 6.61 -16.55 15.75
C ALA A 484 7.58 -15.67 16.55
N ARG A 485 8.11 -14.61 15.94
CA ARG A 485 9.04 -13.66 16.57
C ARG A 485 8.73 -12.22 16.13
N ASN A 486 9.00 -11.28 17.03
CA ASN A 486 8.91 -9.84 16.76
C ASN A 486 10.22 -9.18 17.22
N LEU A 487 10.74 -8.24 16.42
CA LEU A 487 12.02 -7.59 16.62
C LEU A 487 11.98 -6.57 17.76
N LYS A 488 13.06 -6.53 18.53
CA LYS A 488 13.26 -5.56 19.61
C LYS A 488 13.28 -4.13 19.06
N GLY A 489 12.64 -3.20 19.79
CA GLY A 489 12.62 -1.77 19.45
C GLY A 489 11.47 -1.32 18.57
N TYR A 490 10.60 -2.23 18.13
CA TYR A 490 9.43 -1.94 17.29
C TYR A 490 8.11 -2.17 18.01
N SER A 491 7.02 -1.64 17.46
CA SER A 491 5.66 -2.04 17.84
C SER A 491 5.44 -3.51 17.47
N LEU A 492 4.42 -4.16 18.03
CA LEU A 492 3.95 -5.44 17.49
C LEU A 492 3.17 -5.17 16.19
N THR A 493 2.94 -6.20 15.36
CA THR A 493 2.34 -6.05 14.03
C THR A 493 1.10 -5.15 13.98
N PRO A 494 0.12 -5.25 14.91
CA PRO A 494 -1.06 -4.38 14.92
C PRO A 494 -0.75 -2.88 15.06
N GLY A 495 0.34 -2.54 15.76
CA GLY A 495 0.75 -1.17 16.07
C GLY A 495 1.84 -0.60 15.15
N LEU A 496 2.33 -1.35 14.16
CA LEU A 496 3.39 -0.87 13.27
C LEU A 496 2.95 0.34 12.46
N SER A 497 3.77 1.39 12.51
CA SER A 497 3.78 2.45 11.50
C SER A 497 4.29 1.93 10.15
N ARG A 498 4.07 2.70 9.08
CA ARG A 498 4.63 2.39 7.76
C ARG A 498 6.15 2.20 7.82
N ASN A 499 6.86 3.18 8.40
CA ASN A 499 8.31 3.21 8.40
C ASN A 499 8.91 2.09 9.25
N GLU A 500 8.30 1.77 10.40
CA GLU A 500 8.72 0.60 11.19
C GLU A 500 8.60 -0.70 10.36
N ARG A 501 7.49 -0.87 9.63
CA ARG A 501 7.27 -2.07 8.81
C ARG A 501 8.33 -2.22 7.69
N ILE A 502 8.64 -1.12 7.01
CA ILE A 502 9.66 -1.10 5.94
C ILE A 502 11.06 -1.34 6.53
N ASP A 503 11.38 -0.73 7.69
CA ASP A 503 12.68 -0.92 8.34
C ASP A 503 12.87 -2.37 8.83
N ILE A 504 11.81 -3.01 9.35
CA ILE A 504 11.79 -4.43 9.69
C ILE A 504 12.07 -5.29 8.45
N GLU A 505 11.34 -5.08 7.34
CA GLU A 505 11.57 -5.81 6.09
C GLU A 505 13.03 -5.69 5.63
N LYS A 506 13.56 -4.46 5.60
CA LYS A 506 14.94 -4.18 5.19
C LYS A 506 15.97 -4.88 6.09
N LYS A 507 15.84 -4.78 7.41
CA LYS A 507 16.78 -5.40 8.36
C LYS A 507 16.73 -6.91 8.29
N VAL A 508 15.53 -7.49 8.28
CA VAL A 508 15.33 -8.94 8.22
C VAL A 508 15.88 -9.49 6.91
N THR A 509 15.55 -8.88 5.77
CA THR A 509 16.06 -9.33 4.47
C THR A 509 17.58 -9.22 4.37
N GLY A 510 18.18 -8.19 4.97
CA GLY A 510 19.63 -8.09 5.11
C GLY A 510 20.25 -9.30 5.82
N VAL A 511 19.67 -9.74 6.93
CA VAL A 511 20.11 -10.95 7.65
C VAL A 511 19.86 -12.21 6.82
N LEU A 512 18.64 -12.40 6.31
CA LEU A 512 18.26 -13.61 5.58
C LEU A 512 19.10 -13.83 4.31
N CYS A 513 19.41 -12.76 3.57
CA CYS A 513 20.27 -12.82 2.39
C CYS A 513 21.76 -13.05 2.74
N SER A 514 22.15 -12.89 4.01
CA SER A 514 23.51 -13.22 4.49
C SER A 514 23.65 -14.67 4.98
N LEU A 515 22.55 -15.41 5.13
CA LEU A 515 22.58 -16.80 5.56
C LEU A 515 23.28 -17.68 4.50
N THR A 516 24.06 -18.65 4.97
CA THR A 516 24.88 -19.54 4.14
C THR A 516 24.54 -21.01 4.37
N GLY A 517 25.16 -21.92 3.60
CA GLY A 517 24.96 -23.36 3.74
C GLY A 517 23.52 -23.78 3.41
N ASP A 518 22.95 -24.64 4.24
CA ASP A 518 21.57 -25.16 4.12
C ASP A 518 20.49 -24.09 4.34
N LEU A 519 20.87 -22.88 4.79
CA LEU A 519 19.95 -21.75 4.98
C LEU A 519 20.00 -20.74 3.82
N ALA A 520 20.96 -20.85 2.90
CA ALA A 520 21.08 -19.94 1.78
C ALA A 520 19.84 -20.01 0.88
N GLY A 521 19.32 -18.85 0.49
CA GLY A 521 18.01 -18.76 -0.15
C GLY A 521 17.76 -17.44 -0.86
N LYS A 522 16.50 -17.26 -1.26
CA LYS A 522 16.04 -16.08 -1.98
C LYS A 522 14.85 -15.44 -1.29
N TYR A 523 14.83 -14.11 -1.29
CA TYR A 523 13.72 -13.30 -0.84
C TYR A 523 12.82 -12.88 -2.01
N TYR A 524 11.51 -12.88 -1.77
CA TYR A 524 10.44 -12.59 -2.70
C TYR A 524 9.48 -11.59 -2.05
N PRO A 525 9.60 -10.27 -2.33
CA PRO A 525 8.64 -9.29 -1.82
C PRO A 525 7.26 -9.53 -2.44
N LEU A 526 6.19 -9.34 -1.68
CA LEU A 526 4.83 -9.39 -2.21
C LEU A 526 4.50 -8.15 -3.05
N THR A 527 5.13 -7.01 -2.75
CA THR A 527 4.99 -5.78 -3.56
C THR A 527 5.59 -6.02 -4.95
N GLY A 528 4.76 -5.90 -5.99
CA GLY A 528 5.19 -6.09 -7.37
C GLY A 528 5.50 -7.54 -7.75
N MET A 529 5.08 -8.53 -6.94
CA MET A 529 5.23 -9.94 -7.27
C MET A 529 4.43 -10.29 -8.52
N ASP A 530 5.10 -10.83 -9.54
CA ASP A 530 4.44 -11.32 -10.75
C ASP A 530 3.68 -12.63 -10.53
N GLU A 531 2.73 -12.92 -11.43
CA GLU A 531 1.84 -14.08 -11.36
C GLU A 531 2.58 -15.42 -11.43
N GLN A 532 3.69 -15.49 -12.18
CA GLN A 532 4.46 -16.72 -12.33
C GLN A 532 5.17 -17.08 -11.02
N THR A 533 5.78 -16.09 -10.37
CA THR A 533 6.41 -16.19 -9.06
C THR A 533 5.35 -16.53 -8.00
N ARG A 534 4.21 -15.83 -8.03
CA ARG A 534 3.07 -16.09 -7.15
C ARG A 534 2.61 -17.55 -7.25
N GLN A 535 2.41 -18.06 -8.47
CA GLN A 535 1.91 -19.42 -8.68
C GLN A 535 2.91 -20.48 -8.18
N LYS A 536 4.22 -20.31 -8.41
CA LYS A 536 5.24 -21.21 -7.86
C LYS A 536 5.18 -21.28 -6.33
N LEU A 537 5.04 -20.14 -5.66
CA LEU A 537 4.91 -20.09 -4.20
C LEU A 537 3.59 -20.70 -3.70
N VAL A 538 2.51 -20.66 -4.51
CA VAL A 538 1.26 -21.38 -4.21
C VAL A 538 1.47 -22.88 -4.31
N ASP A 539 2.09 -23.36 -5.39
CA ASP A 539 2.31 -24.80 -5.62
C ASP A 539 3.18 -25.41 -4.51
N ASP A 540 4.17 -24.65 -4.03
CA ASP A 540 5.02 -25.02 -2.89
C ASP A 540 4.34 -24.85 -1.52
N HIS A 541 3.10 -24.32 -1.47
CA HIS A 541 2.36 -23.99 -0.24
C HIS A 541 3.09 -22.97 0.66
N PHE A 542 3.88 -22.08 0.05
CA PHE A 542 4.68 -21.06 0.73
C PHE A 542 4.04 -19.69 0.72
N LEU A 543 3.12 -19.40 -0.21
CA LEU A 543 2.45 -18.12 -0.30
C LEU A 543 1.44 -17.92 0.83
N PHE A 544 1.56 -16.81 1.55
CA PHE A 544 0.48 -16.30 2.41
C PHE A 544 -0.31 -15.20 1.70
N LYS A 545 -1.55 -15.01 2.11
CA LYS A 545 -2.47 -14.00 1.56
C LYS A 545 -2.67 -12.87 2.57
N LYS A 546 -3.43 -11.86 2.17
CA LYS A 546 -3.93 -10.83 3.08
C LYS A 546 -4.66 -11.52 4.24
N GLY A 547 -4.44 -11.03 5.45
CA GLY A 547 -5.04 -11.59 6.66
C GLY A 547 -6.57 -11.54 6.59
N ASP A 548 -7.21 -12.44 7.31
CA ASP A 548 -8.67 -12.52 7.38
C ASP A 548 -9.30 -11.30 8.09
N ARG A 549 -10.62 -11.35 8.30
CA ARG A 549 -11.36 -10.27 8.98
C ARG A 549 -10.98 -10.03 10.45
N PHE A 550 -10.38 -11.01 11.13
CA PHE A 550 -9.88 -10.83 12.49
C PHE A 550 -8.59 -9.99 12.45
N LEU A 551 -7.66 -10.37 11.57
CA LEU A 551 -6.41 -9.62 11.35
C LEU A 551 -6.66 -8.22 10.77
N GLU A 552 -7.63 -8.09 9.85
CA GLU A 552 -8.07 -6.78 9.32
C GLU A 552 -8.55 -5.86 10.45
N ALA A 553 -9.47 -6.35 11.29
CA ALA A 553 -10.02 -5.56 12.39
C ALA A 553 -9.01 -5.30 13.52
N ALA A 554 -7.97 -6.12 13.65
CA ALA A 554 -6.84 -5.87 14.53
C ALA A 554 -5.84 -4.83 13.97
N GLY A 555 -5.97 -4.43 12.69
CA GLY A 555 -5.05 -3.48 12.05
C GLY A 555 -3.76 -4.09 11.53
N VAL A 556 -3.70 -5.42 11.38
CA VAL A 556 -2.53 -6.15 10.87
C VAL A 556 -2.33 -5.93 9.35
N ASN A 557 -3.43 -5.77 8.60
CA ASN A 557 -3.43 -5.62 7.15
C ASN A 557 -3.12 -4.20 6.63
N LYS A 558 -2.76 -3.25 7.51
CA LYS A 558 -2.46 -1.85 7.11
C LYS A 558 -1.43 -1.82 5.97
N LEU A 559 -1.75 -1.05 4.93
CA LEU A 559 -0.91 -0.84 3.74
C LEU A 559 -0.53 -2.10 2.94
N TRP A 560 -1.30 -3.18 3.05
CA TRP A 560 -1.05 -4.40 2.28
C TRP A 560 -0.79 -4.13 0.78
N PRO A 561 0.21 -4.77 0.13
CA PRO A 561 1.20 -5.71 0.66
C PRO A 561 2.56 -5.08 1.05
N GLU A 562 2.65 -3.76 1.27
CA GLU A 562 3.93 -3.08 1.50
C GLU A 562 4.66 -3.61 2.74
N GLY A 563 5.96 -3.89 2.62
CA GLY A 563 6.76 -4.43 3.71
C GLY A 563 6.60 -5.94 3.94
N ARG A 564 5.83 -6.65 3.10
CA ARG A 564 5.57 -8.09 3.26
C ARG A 564 6.33 -8.89 2.21
N GLY A 565 6.85 -10.04 2.63
CA GLY A 565 7.58 -10.92 1.72
C GLY A 565 7.81 -12.31 2.27
N ILE A 566 8.36 -13.15 1.40
CA ILE A 566 8.65 -14.55 1.66
C ILE A 566 10.13 -14.80 1.37
N PHE A 567 10.82 -15.46 2.29
CA PHE A 567 12.14 -16.02 2.04
C PHE A 567 12.05 -17.53 2.15
N HIS A 568 12.71 -18.26 1.24
CA HIS A 568 12.95 -19.67 1.46
C HIS A 568 14.33 -20.08 0.97
N ASN A 569 14.90 -21.12 1.59
CA ASN A 569 16.17 -21.70 1.16
C ASN A 569 16.01 -22.49 -0.16
N ASN A 570 17.14 -22.83 -0.77
CA ASN A 570 17.18 -23.57 -2.04
C ASN A 570 16.49 -24.95 -1.93
N ASP A 571 16.64 -25.61 -0.78
CA ASP A 571 16.12 -26.98 -0.56
C ASP A 571 14.63 -27.01 -0.18
N LYS A 572 13.98 -25.85 -0.03
CA LYS A 572 12.58 -25.73 0.41
C LYS A 572 12.33 -26.38 1.78
N THR A 573 13.34 -26.38 2.64
CA THR A 573 13.31 -26.93 4.01
C THR A 573 13.34 -25.85 5.10
N PHE A 574 13.52 -24.59 4.71
CA PHE A 574 13.48 -23.42 5.57
C PHE A 574 12.73 -22.27 4.86
N LEU A 575 11.80 -21.65 5.59
CA LEU A 575 10.87 -20.63 5.07
C LEU A 575 10.66 -19.56 6.14
N VAL A 576 10.63 -18.29 5.72
CA VAL A 576 10.31 -17.15 6.59
C VAL A 576 9.24 -16.30 5.92
N TRP A 577 8.16 -16.03 6.64
CA TRP A 577 7.21 -14.97 6.27
C TRP A 577 7.54 -13.71 7.06
N ILE A 578 7.56 -12.59 6.35
CA ILE A 578 7.88 -11.26 6.91
C ILE A 578 6.60 -10.42 6.95
N ASN A 579 6.29 -9.85 8.12
CA ASN A 579 5.19 -8.91 8.38
C ASN A 579 3.77 -9.43 8.02
N GLU A 580 3.51 -10.71 8.29
CA GLU A 580 2.20 -11.35 8.11
C GLU A 580 1.31 -11.11 9.34
N GLU A 581 1.10 -12.11 10.21
CA GLU A 581 0.44 -11.95 11.52
C GLU A 581 1.41 -11.40 12.57
N ASP A 582 2.60 -11.99 12.63
CA ASP A 582 3.76 -11.52 13.37
C ASP A 582 4.79 -10.92 12.39
N GLN A 583 5.75 -10.15 12.90
CA GLN A 583 6.82 -9.62 12.06
C GLN A 583 7.63 -10.74 11.40
N LEU A 584 7.84 -11.86 12.11
CA LEU A 584 8.52 -13.04 11.61
C LEU A 584 7.74 -14.31 11.95
N ARG A 585 7.45 -15.09 10.92
CA ARG A 585 7.09 -16.50 11.07
C ARG A 585 8.18 -17.36 10.44
N ILE A 586 8.98 -17.97 11.29
CA ILE A 586 10.19 -18.71 10.91
C ILE A 586 9.86 -20.19 10.97
N ILE A 587 10.07 -20.89 9.86
CA ILE A 587 9.58 -22.25 9.64
C ILE A 587 10.75 -23.11 9.16
N SER A 588 10.89 -24.27 9.78
CA SER A 588 11.74 -25.36 9.30
C SER A 588 10.86 -26.58 9.05
N MET A 589 11.06 -27.26 7.93
CA MET A 589 10.31 -28.46 7.57
C MET A 589 11.14 -29.42 6.74
N GLU A 590 10.83 -30.71 6.80
CA GLU A 590 11.40 -31.77 5.97
C GLU A 590 10.37 -32.89 5.74
N LYS A 591 10.57 -33.65 4.66
CA LYS A 591 9.91 -34.95 4.49
C LYS A 591 10.49 -35.94 5.49
N GLY A 592 9.66 -36.86 5.97
CA GLY A 592 10.06 -37.85 6.98
C GLY A 592 10.01 -37.31 8.42
N SER A 593 10.77 -37.95 9.30
CA SER A 593 10.57 -37.94 10.76
C SER A 593 11.71 -37.32 11.58
N ASP A 594 12.72 -36.74 10.93
CA ASP A 594 13.90 -36.21 11.61
C ASP A 594 13.62 -34.84 12.27
N ILE A 595 12.87 -34.86 13.36
CA ILE A 595 12.54 -33.64 14.12
C ILE A 595 13.78 -32.97 14.72
N GLY A 596 14.85 -33.73 14.99
CA GLY A 596 16.13 -33.20 15.44
C GLY A 596 16.80 -32.34 14.39
N SER A 597 16.89 -32.84 13.15
CA SER A 597 17.38 -32.09 11.97
C SER A 597 16.56 -30.81 11.75
N VAL A 598 15.23 -30.94 11.71
CA VAL A 598 14.31 -29.81 11.51
C VAL A 598 14.49 -28.73 12.59
N PHE A 599 14.59 -29.13 13.87
CA PHE A 599 14.77 -28.18 14.97
C PHE A 599 16.16 -27.53 14.93
N ASN A 600 17.23 -28.29 14.65
CA ASN A 600 18.58 -27.75 14.53
C ASN A 600 18.67 -26.66 13.45
N ARG A 601 18.10 -26.90 12.26
CA ARG A 601 18.06 -25.90 11.19
C ARG A 601 17.27 -24.65 11.61
N LEU A 602 16.14 -24.83 12.31
CA LEU A 602 15.37 -23.72 12.85
C LEU A 602 16.20 -22.89 13.84
N CYS A 603 16.85 -23.54 14.81
CA CYS A 603 17.68 -22.89 15.82
C CYS A 603 18.82 -22.10 15.21
N LYS A 604 19.55 -22.66 14.22
CA LYS A 604 20.62 -21.93 13.52
C LYS A 604 20.14 -20.60 12.96
N ALA A 605 19.02 -20.61 12.23
CA ALA A 605 18.49 -19.40 11.63
C ALA A 605 17.94 -18.41 12.67
N VAL A 606 17.15 -18.89 13.63
CA VAL A 606 16.55 -18.04 14.67
C VAL A 606 17.64 -17.38 15.53
N ASN A 607 18.67 -18.13 15.93
CA ASN A 607 19.75 -17.60 16.76
C ASN A 607 20.61 -16.58 16.01
N GLU A 608 20.83 -16.74 14.70
CA GLU A 608 21.55 -15.74 13.90
C GLU A 608 20.72 -14.44 13.75
N ILE A 609 19.41 -14.55 13.55
CA ILE A 609 18.51 -13.40 13.53
C ILE A 609 18.50 -12.70 14.91
N ASP A 610 18.38 -13.45 16.00
CA ASP A 610 18.38 -12.90 17.37
C ASP A 610 19.69 -12.17 17.69
N LYS A 611 20.83 -12.78 17.32
CA LYS A 611 22.15 -12.20 17.51
C LYS A 611 22.31 -10.83 16.83
N GLN A 612 21.73 -10.66 15.64
CA GLN A 612 21.87 -9.40 14.88
C GLN A 612 20.79 -8.37 15.21
N LEU A 613 19.54 -8.79 15.47
CA LEU A 613 18.39 -7.90 15.56
C LEU A 613 17.71 -7.90 16.93
N GLY A 614 17.80 -9.00 17.68
CA GLY A 614 17.13 -9.19 18.96
C GLY A 614 15.61 -9.37 18.84
N PHE A 615 15.01 -10.13 19.74
CA PHE A 615 13.55 -10.29 19.83
C PHE A 615 12.92 -9.60 21.05
N GLN A 616 11.65 -9.23 20.91
CA GLN A 616 10.80 -8.78 22.03
C GLN A 616 10.49 -9.97 22.93
N HIS A 617 10.83 -9.85 24.22
CA HIS A 617 10.75 -10.95 25.17
C HIS A 617 10.61 -10.42 26.60
N THR A 618 9.78 -11.08 27.43
CA THR A 618 9.69 -10.79 28.87
C THR A 618 9.74 -12.08 29.67
N GLU A 619 10.10 -11.99 30.96
CA GLU A 619 10.17 -13.18 31.83
C GLU A 619 8.81 -13.87 32.00
N SER A 620 7.69 -13.14 32.03
CA SER A 620 6.36 -13.73 32.27
C SER A 620 5.64 -14.14 31.00
N HIS A 621 6.00 -13.60 29.84
CA HIS A 621 5.30 -13.87 28.58
C HIS A 621 6.15 -14.63 27.56
N GLY A 622 7.44 -14.86 27.83
CA GLY A 622 8.37 -15.35 26.82
C GLY A 622 8.47 -14.37 25.65
N TYR A 623 8.57 -14.90 24.42
CA TYR A 623 8.57 -14.08 23.21
C TYR A 623 7.22 -13.40 23.00
N LEU A 624 7.25 -12.09 22.74
CA LEU A 624 6.03 -11.30 22.55
C LEU A 624 5.49 -11.43 21.13
N SER A 625 4.16 -11.42 21.04
CA SER A 625 3.38 -11.46 19.81
C SER A 625 2.19 -10.51 19.92
N GLY A 626 1.68 -10.01 18.79
CA GLY A 626 0.43 -9.25 18.76
C GLY A 626 -0.76 -10.12 19.20
N CYS A 627 -0.75 -11.41 18.87
CA CYS A 627 -1.76 -12.37 19.33
C CYS A 627 -1.32 -13.04 20.65
N PRO A 628 -2.10 -12.94 21.74
CA PRO A 628 -1.76 -13.57 23.03
C PRO A 628 -1.62 -15.09 22.96
N THR A 629 -2.20 -15.74 21.96
CA THR A 629 -2.09 -17.19 21.77
C THR A 629 -0.70 -17.62 21.32
N ASN A 630 0.09 -16.73 20.70
CA ASN A 630 1.45 -16.99 20.20
C ASN A 630 2.55 -16.55 21.18
N LEU A 631 2.21 -16.27 22.45
CA LEU A 631 3.19 -15.98 23.50
C LEU A 631 4.03 -17.22 23.88
N GLY A 632 5.02 -17.02 24.76
CA GLY A 632 5.91 -18.05 25.26
C GLY A 632 6.93 -18.44 24.21
N THR A 633 6.92 -19.70 23.83
CA THR A 633 7.74 -20.22 22.72
C THR A 633 7.34 -19.65 21.36
N GLY A 634 6.10 -19.16 21.21
CA GLY A 634 5.50 -18.86 19.90
C GLY A 634 5.53 -20.05 18.94
N MET A 635 5.69 -21.27 19.46
CA MET A 635 6.00 -22.45 18.68
C MET A 635 4.74 -23.21 18.26
N ARG A 636 4.78 -23.78 17.06
CA ARG A 636 4.01 -24.97 16.72
C ARG A 636 4.90 -25.98 16.01
N ALA A 637 5.21 -27.06 16.71
CA ALA A 637 5.79 -28.27 16.16
C ALA A 637 4.66 -29.20 15.71
N SER A 638 4.82 -29.83 14.55
CA SER A 638 3.81 -30.71 13.97
C SER A 638 4.44 -31.83 13.14
N VAL A 639 3.85 -33.02 13.20
CA VAL A 639 4.16 -34.14 12.32
C VAL A 639 2.90 -34.67 11.64
N HIS A 640 3.00 -34.98 10.35
CA HIS A 640 1.96 -35.75 9.66
C HIS A 640 2.31 -37.23 9.74
N VAL A 641 1.54 -37.98 10.53
CA VAL A 641 1.84 -39.38 10.83
C VAL A 641 0.63 -40.28 10.57
N LYS A 642 0.87 -41.42 9.92
CA LYS A 642 -0.11 -42.47 9.67
C LYS A 642 -0.13 -43.46 10.85
N ILE A 643 -1.21 -43.44 11.63
CA ILE A 643 -1.37 -44.26 12.85
C ILE A 643 -2.79 -44.80 13.02
N PRO A 644 -3.34 -45.55 12.04
CA PRO A 644 -4.71 -46.05 12.12
C PRO A 644 -4.95 -46.93 13.35
N LYS A 645 -3.99 -47.78 13.76
CA LYS A 645 -4.15 -48.62 14.94
C LYS A 645 -4.01 -47.80 16.22
N ALA A 646 -2.96 -46.98 16.32
CA ALA A 646 -2.71 -46.23 17.54
C ALA A 646 -3.81 -45.19 17.81
N SER A 647 -4.45 -44.64 16.77
CA SER A 647 -5.59 -43.72 16.93
C SER A 647 -6.84 -44.35 17.53
N GLU A 648 -7.01 -45.67 17.39
CA GLU A 648 -8.12 -46.42 17.98
C GLU A 648 -7.74 -47.09 19.31
N HIS A 649 -6.46 -47.00 19.70
CA HIS A 649 -5.96 -47.63 20.92
C HIS A 649 -6.46 -46.91 22.19
N PRO A 650 -6.85 -47.63 23.26
CA PRO A 650 -7.37 -47.02 24.49
C PRO A 650 -6.44 -46.01 25.19
N ASP A 651 -5.13 -46.12 24.95
CA ASP A 651 -4.13 -45.21 25.53
C ASP A 651 -3.81 -43.98 24.66
N PHE A 652 -4.43 -43.84 23.49
CA PHE A 652 -4.17 -42.73 22.57
C PHE A 652 -4.30 -41.36 23.24
N GLN A 653 -5.44 -41.13 23.90
CA GLN A 653 -5.71 -39.87 24.59
C GLN A 653 -4.77 -39.67 25.78
N LYS A 654 -4.43 -40.75 26.52
CA LYS A 654 -3.49 -40.68 27.65
C LYS A 654 -2.10 -40.24 27.21
N ILE A 655 -1.61 -40.77 26.09
CA ILE A 655 -0.33 -40.35 25.49
C ILE A 655 -0.40 -38.88 25.08
N CYS A 656 -1.49 -38.49 24.41
CA CYS A 656 -1.67 -37.11 23.97
C CYS A 656 -1.69 -36.13 25.14
N ASP A 657 -2.37 -36.47 26.24
CA ASP A 657 -2.45 -35.63 27.43
C ASP A 657 -1.14 -35.60 28.22
N GLN A 658 -0.45 -36.74 28.34
CA GLN A 658 0.85 -36.86 29.01
C GLN A 658 1.92 -35.96 28.36
N PHE A 659 2.00 -35.95 27.02
CA PHE A 659 2.98 -35.15 26.27
C PHE A 659 2.42 -33.82 25.77
N HIS A 660 1.21 -33.45 26.20
CA HIS A 660 0.58 -32.18 25.87
C HIS A 660 0.50 -31.93 24.35
N ILE A 661 0.24 -32.99 23.58
CA ILE A 661 0.04 -32.96 22.12
C ILE A 661 -1.43 -33.21 21.78
N GLN A 662 -1.82 -32.80 20.59
CA GLN A 662 -3.16 -33.01 20.04
C GLN A 662 -3.04 -33.59 18.64
N ALA A 663 -3.94 -34.51 18.30
CA ALA A 663 -4.06 -35.07 16.98
C ALA A 663 -5.33 -34.55 16.30
N ARG A 664 -5.20 -34.10 15.05
CA ARG A 664 -6.29 -33.56 14.23
C ARG A 664 -6.16 -34.10 12.81
N GLY A 665 -7.21 -33.98 11.98
CA GLY A 665 -7.07 -34.26 10.55
C GLY A 665 -6.12 -33.29 9.86
N ILE A 666 -5.55 -33.70 8.73
CA ILE A 666 -4.51 -32.95 8.01
C ILE A 666 -5.00 -31.64 7.37
N HIS A 667 -6.31 -31.41 7.32
CA HIS A 667 -6.93 -30.20 6.78
C HIS A 667 -7.41 -29.21 7.85
N GLY A 668 -6.99 -29.41 9.11
CA GLY A 668 -7.23 -28.46 10.19
C GLY A 668 -8.14 -28.98 11.31
N GLU A 669 -8.48 -28.06 12.22
CA GLU A 669 -9.31 -28.30 13.39
C GLU A 669 -10.71 -28.76 12.94
N HIS A 670 -11.15 -29.92 13.43
CA HIS A 670 -12.40 -30.60 13.04
C HIS A 670 -12.44 -31.26 11.64
N SER A 671 -11.29 -31.43 10.97
CA SER A 671 -11.22 -32.27 9.76
C SER A 671 -10.96 -33.74 10.11
N VAL A 672 -11.56 -34.65 9.34
CA VAL A 672 -11.20 -36.07 9.30
C VAL A 672 -10.44 -36.32 8.00
N SER A 673 -9.26 -36.93 8.07
CA SER A 673 -8.51 -37.30 6.88
C SER A 673 -9.25 -38.42 6.14
N THR A 674 -9.60 -38.22 4.87
CA THR A 674 -10.37 -39.16 4.04
C THR A 674 -9.58 -39.60 2.80
N GLY A 675 -10.06 -40.62 2.08
CA GLY A 675 -9.41 -41.11 0.86
C GLY A 675 -8.02 -41.70 1.12
N GLU A 676 -7.02 -41.31 0.32
CA GLU A 676 -5.63 -41.77 0.43
C GLU A 676 -4.94 -41.35 1.75
N ASP A 677 -5.54 -40.41 2.47
CA ASP A 677 -5.05 -39.89 3.74
C ASP A 677 -5.77 -40.45 4.96
N ALA A 678 -6.64 -41.45 4.76
CA ALA A 678 -7.30 -42.15 5.85
C ALA A 678 -6.27 -42.71 6.86
N GLY A 679 -6.47 -42.40 8.15
CA GLY A 679 -5.57 -42.78 9.24
C GLY A 679 -4.32 -41.90 9.41
N VAL A 680 -4.22 -40.78 8.69
CA VAL A 680 -3.14 -39.79 8.85
C VAL A 680 -3.60 -38.61 9.70
N PHE A 681 -2.79 -38.23 10.69
CA PHE A 681 -3.08 -37.14 11.62
C PHE A 681 -1.99 -36.06 11.58
N ASP A 682 -2.39 -34.79 11.75
CA ASP A 682 -1.51 -33.70 12.19
C ASP A 682 -1.43 -33.76 13.72
N ILE A 683 -0.30 -34.24 14.24
CA ILE A 683 0.01 -34.20 15.66
C ILE A 683 0.78 -32.93 15.94
N SER A 684 0.26 -32.06 16.81
CA SER A 684 0.87 -30.78 17.18
C SER A 684 0.87 -30.54 18.69
N ASN A 685 1.74 -29.65 19.18
CA ASN A 685 1.75 -29.26 20.60
C ASN A 685 0.50 -28.43 20.96
N ARG A 686 -0.04 -28.63 22.18
CA ARG A 686 -1.13 -27.81 22.75
C ARG A 686 -0.61 -26.58 23.48
N ARG A 687 0.53 -26.69 24.16
CA ARG A 687 1.09 -25.63 25.02
C ARG A 687 2.13 -24.79 24.30
N ARG A 688 2.26 -23.54 24.72
CA ARG A 688 3.27 -22.58 24.26
C ARG A 688 3.93 -21.79 25.39
N LEU A 689 3.18 -21.52 26.46
CA LEU A 689 3.69 -20.96 27.72
C LEU A 689 3.90 -22.08 28.76
N GLY A 690 4.78 -21.81 29.74
CA GLY A 690 5.15 -22.76 30.80
C GLY A 690 6.10 -23.90 30.40
N LEU A 691 6.62 -23.91 29.17
CA LEU A 691 7.64 -24.86 28.70
C LEU A 691 8.56 -24.20 27.66
N SER A 692 9.82 -24.60 27.56
CA SER A 692 10.75 -24.09 26.56
C SER A 692 10.57 -24.72 25.18
N GLU A 693 11.19 -24.15 24.15
CA GLU A 693 11.20 -24.72 22.80
C GLU A 693 11.81 -26.13 22.76
N VAL A 694 12.95 -26.33 23.44
CA VAL A 694 13.57 -27.66 23.62
C VAL A 694 12.59 -28.66 24.24
N GLN A 695 11.89 -28.27 25.33
CA GLN A 695 10.93 -29.16 26.00
C GLN A 695 9.76 -29.50 25.08
N CYS A 696 9.20 -28.50 24.39
CA CYS A 696 8.11 -28.69 23.43
C CYS A 696 8.47 -29.68 22.31
N VAL A 697 9.68 -29.56 21.75
CA VAL A 697 10.16 -30.47 20.70
C VAL A 697 10.41 -31.87 21.25
N GLN A 698 10.98 -31.99 22.46
CA GLN A 698 11.21 -33.29 23.10
C GLN A 698 9.89 -34.00 23.46
N ASP A 699 8.88 -33.26 23.92
CA ASP A 699 7.54 -33.80 24.21
C ASP A 699 6.87 -34.31 22.93
N MET A 700 6.95 -33.54 21.84
CA MET A 700 6.47 -33.97 20.53
C MET A 700 7.14 -35.28 20.10
N TYR A 701 8.47 -35.34 20.17
CA TYR A 701 9.23 -36.54 19.84
C TYR A 701 8.81 -37.76 20.68
N ASN A 702 8.73 -37.60 22.00
CA ASN A 702 8.39 -38.68 22.92
C ASN A 702 6.96 -39.21 22.72
N GLY A 703 6.00 -38.30 22.51
CA GLY A 703 4.61 -38.66 22.25
C GLY A 703 4.44 -39.41 20.93
N VAL A 704 5.06 -38.92 19.85
CA VAL A 704 5.02 -39.58 18.54
C VAL A 704 5.70 -40.95 18.59
N LYS A 705 6.84 -41.07 19.29
CA LYS A 705 7.52 -42.34 19.50
C LYS A 705 6.59 -43.39 20.13
N LYS A 706 5.90 -43.03 21.21
CA LYS A 706 4.93 -43.89 21.91
C LYS A 706 3.79 -44.35 20.99
N LEU A 707 3.29 -43.45 20.14
CA LEU A 707 2.24 -43.78 19.18
C LEU A 707 2.74 -44.77 18.11
N LEU A 708 3.97 -44.60 17.63
CA LEU A 708 4.58 -45.53 16.67
C LEU A 708 4.89 -46.90 17.29
N GLU A 709 5.28 -46.95 18.57
CA GLU A 709 5.46 -48.21 19.30
C GLU A 709 4.15 -49.03 19.33
N ILE A 710 2.99 -48.37 19.50
CA ILE A 710 1.67 -49.01 19.42
C ILE A 710 1.32 -49.41 17.98
N GLU A 711 1.62 -48.56 17.00
CA GLU A 711 1.28 -48.83 15.59
C GLU A 711 2.04 -50.05 15.02
N GLN A 712 3.27 -50.25 15.48
CA GLN A 712 4.16 -51.33 15.03
C GLN A 712 3.98 -52.64 15.78
N ALA A 713 3.35 -52.59 16.97
CA ALA A 713 2.87 -53.78 17.65
C ALA A 713 1.69 -54.42 16.89
#